data_AF-A0A7S1VX18-F1
#
_entry.id   AF-A0A7S1VX18-F1
#
_cell.length_a   1.000
_cell.length_b   1.000
_cell.length_c   1.000
_cell.angle_alpha   90.00
_cell.angle_beta   90.00
_cell.angle_gamma   90.00
#
_symmetry.space_group_name_H-M   'P 1'
#
loop_
_entity.id
_entity.type
_entity.pdbx_description
1 polymer ?
#
loop_
_entity_poly.entity_id
_entity_poly.type
_entity_poly.pdbx_seq_one_letter_code
_entity_poly.pdbx_strand_id
1 'polypeptide(L)'
;MACIHCHKRKVRCVFNEDSNQCDRCLAKQLCCVPHESQQGRRADLDTEEASHKSSNRNHNNAFPSKGDDSLDFDASFDILSVFSQGTRGLWSISNSTTLSHHVISSRIAMPKDGISTYIMCSCVSSLPQGANSCFGVFKKKLDSSDVWHLAVVESFFYLNHDGNDIVHLLEWTGSISSDGSPDFYNSTTSENFQTHFTKRIFNLGDIDFVFVNKVRGNTFPNVTIPDSTRSNKDGGIQCNPNGPDRVPTNLAIAVDRKRDCNASLSTSTLSISSEVEPFFEKVNKSNLQQRLRKKLKLSPMFELLLAWTRPLPRKSRVDTHVCVVTVSKSDGEHLTPADIRSLGDAEGLFFFPSLPTGDESRPNVQTFFGISQSDYSHVKNSINGISPSEANKVLSQHSKCSHVLCNATSLHQSDMYRYTKVFLSSDVTPTAAVQPGSSTIDLPEIDRQINYTVDCARRYSEHIPLSAAIVDPTLHDVTINNSIIQRIIIAVGKNGLFTQRSRSPHHGSLSYIGKRRINTIAQPNPSEGDTSSYWYFRKHINMCWWPLLLKVINKLTFQLNILPQMVFFHITALLPHLFPNDFPNGLRDFCLFAILTINFVNCIHVDDGDDLGCEVDIQVIKALAELAECTDLTTEQKLKAKSSLHHVENFGTSSPTTCGYQIVSNDEDIQVVQFFCSFGVGICHLIQHRWTHTFLAASYSHYTSAPLF
;
A
#
# COMPACT_ATOMS: atom_id res chain seq x y z
N MET A 1 19.44 19.67 -12.17
CA MET A 1 18.63 20.90 -11.97
C MET A 1 18.21 21.43 -13.33
N ALA A 2 16.94 21.80 -13.53
CA ALA A 2 16.53 22.45 -14.76
C ALA A 2 16.85 23.96 -14.72
N CYS A 3 17.22 24.56 -15.85
CA CYS A 3 17.33 26.02 -15.92
C CYS A 3 15.93 26.67 -15.92
N ILE A 4 15.84 27.97 -15.60
CA ILE A 4 14.57 28.73 -15.54
C ILE A 4 13.74 28.54 -16.81
N HIS A 5 14.39 28.51 -17.98
CA HIS A 5 13.71 28.38 -19.27
C HIS A 5 13.15 26.97 -19.51
N CYS A 6 13.89 25.93 -19.16
CA CYS A 6 13.43 24.54 -19.26
C CYS A 6 12.34 24.25 -18.23
N HIS A 7 12.50 24.78 -17.01
CA HIS A 7 11.52 24.65 -15.93
C HIS A 7 10.17 25.31 -16.28
N LYS A 8 10.18 26.58 -16.73
CA LYS A 8 8.95 27.30 -17.12
C LYS A 8 8.15 26.58 -18.21
N ARG A 9 8.82 25.84 -19.09
CA ARG A 9 8.17 25.09 -20.17
C ARG A 9 7.93 23.61 -19.86
N LYS A 10 8.27 23.15 -18.66
CA LYS A 10 8.15 21.74 -18.22
C LYS A 10 8.81 20.77 -19.21
N VAL A 11 9.98 21.13 -19.73
CA VAL A 11 10.75 20.30 -20.67
C VAL A 11 12.03 19.77 -20.02
N ARG A 12 12.55 18.66 -20.53
CA ARG A 12 13.84 18.09 -20.10
C ARG A 12 14.97 19.11 -20.29
N CYS A 13 15.78 19.29 -19.26
CA CYS A 13 16.96 20.15 -19.27
C CYS A 13 18.20 19.25 -19.27
N VAL A 14 18.83 19.09 -20.44
CA VAL A 14 20.09 18.35 -20.57
C VAL A 14 21.22 19.36 -20.50
N PHE A 15 22.00 19.31 -19.41
CA PHE A 15 23.09 20.23 -19.17
C PHE A 15 24.35 19.72 -19.87
N ASN A 16 25.04 20.60 -20.60
CA ASN A 16 26.28 20.30 -21.28
C ASN A 16 27.42 20.99 -20.51
N GLU A 17 28.32 20.18 -19.95
CA GLU A 17 29.40 20.67 -19.08
C GLU A 17 30.41 21.55 -19.81
N ASP A 18 30.71 21.24 -21.07
CA ASP A 18 31.69 22.00 -21.88
C ASP A 18 31.22 23.44 -22.16
N SER A 19 29.91 23.64 -22.29
CA SER A 19 29.31 24.94 -22.59
C SER A 19 28.80 25.69 -21.36
N ASN A 20 28.77 25.03 -20.19
CA ASN A 20 28.13 25.51 -18.97
C ASN A 20 26.66 25.96 -19.18
N GLN A 21 25.99 25.37 -20.18
CA GLN A 21 24.62 25.68 -20.60
C GLN A 21 23.86 24.38 -20.91
N CYS A 22 22.53 24.41 -20.87
CA CYS A 22 21.74 23.29 -21.37
C CYS A 22 21.58 23.36 -22.89
N ASP A 23 21.40 22.20 -23.55
CA ASP A 23 21.29 22.09 -25.01
C ASP A 23 20.28 23.09 -25.60
N ARG A 24 19.18 23.31 -24.88
CA ARG A 24 18.14 24.26 -25.27
C ARG A 24 18.60 25.71 -25.15
N CYS A 25 19.27 26.08 -24.07
CA CYS A 25 19.81 27.42 -23.89
C CYS A 25 20.91 27.69 -24.90
N LEU A 26 21.75 26.70 -25.18
CA LEU A 26 22.80 26.75 -26.18
C LEU A 26 22.21 26.95 -27.59
N ALA A 27 21.24 26.13 -27.99
CA ALA A 27 20.57 26.22 -29.29
C ALA A 27 19.74 27.51 -29.49
N LYS A 28 19.36 28.18 -28.40
CA LYS A 28 18.54 29.41 -28.43
C LYS A 28 19.31 30.66 -28.01
N GLN A 29 20.62 30.55 -27.78
CA GLN A 29 21.48 31.64 -27.28
C GLN A 29 20.88 32.34 -26.04
N LEU A 30 20.33 31.56 -25.11
CA LEU A 30 19.73 32.05 -23.86
C LEU A 30 20.69 31.88 -22.69
N CYS A 31 20.64 32.81 -21.73
CA CYS A 31 21.37 32.66 -20.47
C CYS A 31 20.83 31.45 -19.68
N CYS A 32 21.69 30.46 -19.40
CA CYS A 32 21.30 29.25 -18.70
C CYS A 32 21.40 29.44 -17.18
N VAL A 33 20.37 30.03 -16.59
CA VAL A 33 20.29 30.23 -15.13
C VAL A 33 19.59 29.02 -14.47
N PRO A 34 20.21 28.34 -13.50
CA PRO A 34 19.55 27.28 -12.72
C PRO A 34 18.24 27.79 -12.11
N HIS A 35 17.17 27.00 -12.20
CA HIS A 35 15.94 27.32 -11.50
C HIS A 35 16.10 27.00 -10.01
N GLU A 36 16.11 28.03 -9.17
CA GLU A 36 16.00 27.88 -7.73
C GLU A 36 14.53 27.60 -7.36
N SER A 37 14.25 26.33 -7.09
CA SER A 37 12.96 25.93 -6.51
C SER A 37 12.88 26.41 -5.07
N GLN A 38 11.90 27.27 -4.76
CA GLN A 38 11.52 27.55 -3.38
C GLN A 38 10.75 26.39 -2.71
N GLN A 39 10.44 25.32 -3.46
CA GLN A 39 10.05 24.05 -2.85
C GLN A 39 11.31 23.28 -2.44
N GLY A 40 11.69 23.44 -1.16
CA GLY A 40 12.40 22.45 -0.36
C GLY A 40 13.84 22.10 -0.75
N ARG A 41 14.80 22.98 -0.42
CA ARG A 41 16.14 22.59 0.06
C ARG A 41 16.25 23.15 1.49
N ARG A 42 16.26 22.36 2.57
CA ARG A 42 17.32 21.47 3.06
C ARG A 42 18.71 22.04 2.81
N ALA A 43 19.13 22.88 3.75
CA ALA A 43 20.51 23.29 3.99
C ALA A 43 20.82 23.12 5.49
N ASP A 44 20.58 21.92 6.04
CA ASP A 44 21.00 21.57 7.43
C ASP A 44 21.74 20.22 7.45
N LEU A 45 22.38 19.85 6.35
CA LEU A 45 23.36 18.75 6.32
C LEU A 45 24.54 19.25 5.51
N ASP A 46 25.44 19.95 6.21
CA ASP A 46 26.89 20.01 5.98
C ASP A 46 27.46 21.22 6.74
N THR A 47 27.76 21.04 8.04
CA THR A 47 28.96 21.52 8.78
C THR A 47 28.68 21.49 10.29
N GLU A 48 29.12 20.40 10.93
CA GLU A 48 29.71 20.55 12.25
C GLU A 48 31.06 21.26 12.08
N GLU A 49 31.46 22.02 13.11
CA GLU A 49 32.66 22.89 13.22
C GLU A 49 32.56 24.28 12.57
N ALA A 50 32.13 25.29 13.34
CA ALA A 50 33.05 26.30 13.89
C ALA A 50 32.31 27.53 14.47
N SER A 51 32.58 27.76 15.76
CA SER A 51 32.75 29.08 16.40
C SER A 51 31.55 30.00 16.66
N HIS A 52 31.43 30.36 17.94
CA HIS A 52 30.83 31.57 18.48
C HIS A 52 31.10 32.82 17.63
N LYS A 53 30.03 33.58 17.31
CA LYS A 53 29.96 35.03 17.56
C LYS A 53 28.54 35.57 17.32
N SER A 54 28.10 36.38 18.27
CA SER A 54 26.89 37.21 18.21
C SER A 54 26.84 38.08 16.96
N SER A 55 25.66 38.24 16.36
CA SER A 55 25.22 39.57 15.91
C SER A 55 23.71 39.65 15.77
N ASN A 56 23.16 40.68 16.43
CA ASN A 56 21.84 41.23 16.21
C ASN A 56 21.56 41.46 14.73
N ARG A 57 20.47 40.89 14.20
CA ARG A 57 19.72 41.49 13.09
C ARG A 57 18.22 41.35 13.31
N ASN A 58 17.64 42.44 13.79
CA ASN A 58 16.25 42.81 13.55
C ASN A 58 15.97 42.75 12.04
N HIS A 59 14.92 42.04 11.64
CA HIS A 59 14.07 42.47 10.53
C HIS A 59 12.67 41.85 10.65
N ASN A 60 11.74 42.71 11.07
CA ASN A 60 10.31 42.60 10.85
C ASN A 60 10.01 42.52 9.35
N ASN A 61 9.07 41.63 8.99
CA ASN A 61 8.03 41.74 7.96
C ASN A 61 7.86 40.46 7.13
N ALA A 62 6.98 39.56 7.59
CA ALA A 62 6.23 38.69 6.69
C ALA A 62 4.94 38.17 7.38
N PHE A 63 3.81 38.54 6.77
CA PHE A 63 2.42 38.11 7.00
C PHE A 63 1.64 38.67 8.21
N PRO A 64 0.48 39.34 7.98
CA PRO A 64 -0.47 39.63 9.04
C PRO A 64 -1.21 38.35 9.41
N SER A 65 -1.00 37.87 10.63
CA SER A 65 -1.86 36.88 11.28
C SER A 65 -3.27 37.47 11.42
N LYS A 66 -4.18 37.09 10.52
CA LYS A 66 -5.62 37.24 10.76
C LYS A 66 -6.07 36.05 11.60
N GLY A 67 -6.42 36.32 12.86
CA GLY A 67 -6.92 35.33 13.81
C GLY A 67 -6.39 35.63 15.20
N ASP A 68 -6.85 36.74 15.78
CA ASP A 68 -6.61 37.11 17.18
C ASP A 68 -7.59 36.32 18.05
N ASP A 69 -7.35 35.01 18.18
CA ASP A 69 -7.87 34.19 19.27
C ASP A 69 -6.65 33.86 20.12
N SER A 70 -6.35 34.70 21.12
CA SER A 70 -5.34 34.38 22.11
C SER A 70 -5.75 33.08 22.79
N LEU A 71 -5.02 31.99 22.51
CA LEU A 71 -5.21 30.74 23.22
C LEU A 71 -4.90 31.00 24.71
N ASP A 72 -5.95 31.06 25.53
CA ASP A 72 -5.90 31.33 26.97
C ASP A 72 -5.35 30.11 27.75
N PHE A 73 -4.17 29.63 27.35
CA PHE A 73 -3.41 28.68 28.14
C PHE A 73 -2.70 29.44 29.26
N ASP A 74 -2.53 28.77 30.39
CA ASP A 74 -1.44 29.05 31.34
C ASP A 74 -0.14 29.36 30.55
N ALA A 75 0.58 30.43 30.91
CA ALA A 75 1.55 31.17 30.09
C ALA A 75 2.86 30.42 29.72
N SER A 76 2.78 29.12 29.49
CA SER A 76 3.89 28.16 29.52
C SER A 76 4.08 27.38 28.20
N PHE A 77 3.64 27.91 27.06
CA PHE A 77 3.87 27.26 25.75
C PHE A 77 4.42 28.27 24.73
N ASP A 78 5.31 27.80 23.88
CA ASP A 78 5.97 28.62 22.85
C ASP A 78 5.45 28.24 21.47
N ILE A 79 4.92 29.21 20.72
CA ILE A 79 4.58 29.03 19.31
C ILE A 79 5.89 29.03 18.51
N LEU A 80 6.16 27.92 17.82
CA LEU A 80 7.37 27.76 17.02
C LEU A 80 7.16 28.33 15.63
N SER A 81 8.11 29.14 15.15
CA SER A 81 8.11 29.73 13.80
C SER A 81 8.53 28.72 12.72
N VAL A 82 7.80 27.61 12.62
CA VAL A 82 8.10 26.51 11.69
C VAL A 82 6.92 26.31 10.74
N PHE A 83 7.20 26.12 9.46
CA PHE A 83 6.17 25.86 8.47
C PHE A 83 5.41 24.57 8.82
N SER A 84 4.09 24.70 9.00
CA SER A 84 3.17 23.58 9.17
C SER A 84 1.92 23.85 8.33
N GLN A 85 1.30 22.79 7.81
CA GLN A 85 0.12 22.92 6.95
C GLN A 85 -1.04 22.12 7.55
N GLY A 86 -2.18 22.80 7.79
CA GLY A 86 -3.44 22.24 8.31
C GLY A 86 -3.69 22.56 9.79
N THR A 87 -4.55 21.80 10.46
CA THR A 87 -4.91 22.00 11.88
C THR A 87 -4.91 20.69 12.66
N ARG A 88 -4.62 20.74 13.97
CA ARG A 88 -4.78 19.62 14.92
C ARG A 88 -5.57 20.07 16.14
N GLY A 89 -6.21 19.11 16.80
CA GLY A 89 -6.84 19.33 18.10
C GLY A 89 -5.84 19.09 19.22
N LEU A 90 -5.96 19.92 20.25
CA LEU A 90 -5.25 19.85 21.52
C LEU A 90 -6.30 19.97 22.62
N TRP A 91 -6.22 19.12 23.63
CA TRP A 91 -7.18 19.09 24.74
C TRP A 91 -6.46 19.20 26.06
N SER A 92 -6.90 20.08 26.93
CA SER A 92 -6.41 20.23 28.29
C SER A 92 -7.53 19.94 29.28
N ILE A 93 -7.17 19.41 30.45
CA ILE A 93 -8.13 19.20 31.53
C ILE A 93 -8.57 20.55 32.09
N SER A 94 -9.89 20.72 32.18
CA SER A 94 -10.51 21.87 32.84
C SER A 94 -10.60 21.66 34.36
N ASN A 95 -11.29 22.53 35.10
CA ASN A 95 -11.56 22.34 36.52
C ASN A 95 -12.56 21.19 36.83
N SER A 96 -12.93 20.38 35.84
CA SER A 96 -13.88 19.27 35.97
C SER A 96 -13.51 18.10 35.05
N THR A 97 -14.37 17.09 34.97
CA THR A 97 -14.20 15.90 34.10
C THR A 97 -14.27 16.22 32.60
N THR A 98 -14.49 17.48 32.23
CA THR A 98 -14.51 17.97 30.85
C THR A 98 -13.15 18.48 30.37
N LEU A 99 -12.97 18.50 29.06
CA LEU A 99 -11.76 18.97 28.39
C LEU A 99 -12.02 20.26 27.61
N SER A 100 -11.11 21.21 27.73
CA SER A 100 -11.06 22.39 26.86
C SER A 100 -10.41 21.99 25.53
N HIS A 101 -11.07 22.30 24.41
CA HIS A 101 -10.57 21.99 23.07
C HIS A 101 -9.94 23.22 22.42
N HIS A 102 -8.73 23.05 21.91
CA HIS A 102 -7.95 24.09 21.25
C HIS A 102 -7.52 23.59 19.88
N VAL A 103 -7.80 24.37 18.84
CA VAL A 103 -7.34 24.07 17.48
C VAL A 103 -5.99 24.75 17.26
N ILE A 104 -4.96 23.96 16.97
CA ILE A 104 -3.62 24.47 16.66
C ILE A 104 -3.35 24.40 15.15
N SER A 105 -2.94 25.52 14.58
CA SER A 105 -2.49 25.64 13.17
C SER A 105 -0.98 25.79 13.04
N SER A 106 -0.28 25.96 14.17
CA SER A 106 1.16 26.14 14.26
C SER A 106 1.75 25.12 15.24
N ARG A 107 3.03 24.81 15.10
CA ARG A 107 3.72 23.95 16.08
C ARG A 107 3.90 24.69 17.40
N ILE A 108 3.77 23.95 18.49
CA ILE A 108 3.93 24.48 19.84
C ILE A 108 4.95 23.64 20.60
N ALA A 109 5.76 24.27 21.44
CA ALA A 109 6.57 23.62 22.46
C ALA A 109 5.94 23.85 23.83
N MET A 110 6.00 22.85 24.70
CA MET A 110 5.53 22.95 26.08
C MET A 110 6.31 21.99 27.00
N PRO A 111 6.49 22.36 28.28
CA PRO A 111 7.11 21.48 29.26
C PRO A 111 6.31 20.17 29.41
N LYS A 112 6.97 19.12 29.89
CA LYS A 112 6.30 17.85 30.22
C LYS A 112 5.46 17.96 31.48
N ASP A 113 5.81 18.86 32.40
CA ASP A 113 5.11 19.08 33.66
C ASP A 113 3.99 20.11 33.53
N GLY A 114 2.96 19.99 34.36
CA GLY A 114 1.80 20.90 34.43
C GLY A 114 0.47 20.19 34.14
N ILE A 115 -0.54 20.98 33.79
CA ILE A 115 -1.90 20.46 33.56
C ILE A 115 -1.90 19.40 32.46
N SER A 116 -2.60 18.30 32.72
CA SER A 116 -2.69 17.20 31.77
C SER A 116 -3.23 17.66 30.42
N THR A 117 -2.41 17.48 29.39
CA THR A 117 -2.70 17.92 28.02
C THR A 117 -2.48 16.80 27.03
N TYR A 118 -3.39 16.69 26.06
CA TYR A 118 -3.46 15.65 25.05
C TYR A 118 -3.47 16.25 23.65
N ILE A 119 -2.65 15.74 22.75
CA ILE A 119 -2.66 16.09 21.33
C ILE A 119 -3.38 15.01 20.53
N MET A 120 -4.06 15.41 19.46
CA MET A 120 -4.63 14.50 18.48
C MET A 120 -3.55 13.55 17.92
N CYS A 121 -3.81 12.24 17.99
CA CYS A 121 -2.95 11.21 17.45
C CYS A 121 -3.19 11.05 15.95
N SER A 122 -2.27 11.57 15.12
CA SER A 122 -2.33 11.40 13.66
C SER A 122 -1.73 10.07 13.17
N CYS A 123 -0.97 9.34 14.00
CA CYS A 123 -0.32 8.08 13.64
C CYS A 123 -1.22 6.87 13.90
N VAL A 124 -2.39 6.82 13.28
CA VAL A 124 -3.37 5.74 13.50
C VAL A 124 -3.07 4.46 12.70
N SER A 125 -2.05 4.43 11.84
CA SER A 125 -1.62 3.21 11.14
C SER A 125 -1.11 2.11 12.08
N SER A 126 -0.62 2.50 13.25
CA SER A 126 -0.05 1.63 14.28
C SER A 126 -1.07 1.22 15.35
N LEU A 127 -2.36 1.47 15.11
CA LEU A 127 -3.42 1.18 16.07
C LEU A 127 -3.48 -0.33 16.37
N PRO A 128 -3.54 -0.75 17.65
CA PRO A 128 -3.74 -2.16 17.99
C PRO A 128 -5.07 -2.65 17.43
N GLN A 129 -5.15 -3.93 17.09
CA GLN A 129 -6.36 -4.54 16.54
C GLN A 129 -7.55 -4.33 17.51
N GLY A 130 -8.60 -3.65 17.05
CA GLY A 130 -9.79 -3.33 17.85
C GLY A 130 -9.67 -2.06 18.70
N ALA A 131 -8.50 -1.40 18.72
CA ALA A 131 -8.24 -0.17 19.46
C ALA A 131 -8.46 -0.26 20.99
N ASN A 132 -8.57 -1.48 21.53
CA ASN A 132 -8.87 -1.70 22.94
C ASN A 132 -7.78 -1.08 23.83
N SER A 133 -8.23 -0.45 24.92
CA SER A 133 -7.39 0.24 25.90
C SER A 133 -6.65 1.47 25.36
N CYS A 134 -6.96 1.96 24.15
CA CYS A 134 -6.42 3.22 23.65
C CYS A 134 -7.15 4.41 24.26
N PHE A 135 -6.40 5.47 24.56
CA PHE A 135 -6.97 6.75 24.96
C PHE A 135 -7.57 7.47 23.76
N GLY A 136 -8.73 8.08 23.98
CA GLY A 136 -9.38 8.97 23.04
C GLY A 136 -10.14 10.07 23.75
N VAL A 137 -10.56 11.07 22.99
CA VAL A 137 -11.47 12.11 23.45
C VAL A 137 -12.68 12.13 22.54
N PHE A 138 -13.84 12.45 23.10
CA PHE A 138 -15.08 12.48 22.34
C PHE A 138 -15.97 13.65 22.73
N LYS A 139 -16.84 14.06 21.81
CA LYS A 139 -17.99 14.93 22.07
C LYS A 139 -19.21 14.42 21.32
N LYS A 140 -20.40 14.77 21.78
CA LYS A 140 -21.66 14.46 21.08
C LYS A 140 -21.91 15.53 20.00
N LYS A 141 -22.26 15.12 18.79
CA LYS A 141 -22.45 16.05 17.65
C LYS A 141 -23.67 16.95 17.78
N LEU A 142 -24.73 16.44 18.42
CA LEU A 142 -25.99 17.17 18.59
C LEU A 142 -26.03 18.03 19.87
N ASP A 143 -24.96 17.99 20.67
CA ASP A 143 -24.88 18.78 21.89
C ASP A 143 -24.31 20.17 21.54
N SER A 144 -25.07 21.21 21.87
CA SER A 144 -24.67 22.60 21.62
C SER A 144 -23.48 23.04 22.47
N SER A 145 -23.11 22.27 23.50
CA SER A 145 -22.15 22.69 24.52
C SER A 145 -20.67 22.58 24.11
N ASP A 146 -20.33 22.03 22.93
CA ASP A 146 -18.95 21.76 22.47
C ASP A 146 -18.02 21.14 23.53
N VAL A 147 -18.60 20.37 24.46
CA VAL A 147 -17.89 19.75 25.59
C VAL A 147 -17.21 18.47 25.13
N TRP A 148 -15.91 18.37 25.39
CA TRP A 148 -15.12 17.17 25.15
C TRP A 148 -14.89 16.39 26.44
N HIS A 149 -14.86 15.07 26.32
CA HIS A 149 -14.66 14.13 27.42
C HIS A 149 -13.47 13.21 27.13
N LEU A 150 -12.71 12.88 28.17
CA LEU A 150 -11.65 11.88 28.09
C LEU A 150 -12.27 10.48 28.20
N ALA A 151 -11.79 9.55 27.38
CA ALA A 151 -12.23 8.16 27.43
C ALA A 151 -11.12 7.16 27.13
N VAL A 152 -11.35 5.92 27.57
CA VAL A 152 -10.62 4.73 27.13
C VAL A 152 -11.54 3.90 26.27
N VAL A 153 -11.05 3.46 25.11
CA VAL A 153 -11.80 2.57 24.23
C VAL A 153 -11.90 1.18 24.86
N GLU A 154 -13.13 0.75 25.14
CA GLU A 154 -13.39 -0.64 25.52
C GLU A 154 -13.47 -1.50 24.25
N SER A 155 -14.31 -1.11 23.28
CA SER A 155 -14.49 -1.86 22.02
C SER A 155 -15.24 -1.06 20.95
N PHE A 156 -14.99 -1.39 19.68
CA PHE A 156 -15.76 -0.93 18.53
C PHE A 156 -16.53 -2.09 17.90
N PHE A 157 -17.78 -1.85 17.53
CA PHE A 157 -18.64 -2.81 16.84
C PHE A 157 -19.13 -2.21 15.53
N TYR A 158 -18.86 -2.94 14.44
CA TYR A 158 -19.20 -2.54 13.09
C TYR A 158 -20.05 -3.61 12.41
N LEU A 159 -20.82 -3.21 11.40
CA LEU A 159 -21.62 -4.11 10.56
C LEU A 159 -22.65 -4.92 11.35
N ASN A 160 -23.28 -4.31 12.36
CA ASN A 160 -24.38 -4.94 13.10
C ASN A 160 -25.57 -5.15 12.15
N HIS A 161 -25.99 -6.41 11.95
CA HIS A 161 -27.03 -6.81 10.98
C HIS A 161 -28.33 -5.99 11.07
N ASP A 162 -28.75 -5.64 12.29
CA ASP A 162 -30.00 -4.92 12.57
C ASP A 162 -29.77 -3.61 13.36
N GLY A 163 -28.52 -3.15 13.44
CA GLY A 163 -28.14 -2.10 14.39
C GLY A 163 -27.18 -1.06 13.82
N ASN A 164 -27.11 0.08 14.50
CA ASN A 164 -26.09 1.08 14.24
C ASN A 164 -24.69 0.52 14.56
N ASP A 165 -23.67 1.03 13.88
CA ASP A 165 -22.29 0.84 14.33
C ASP A 165 -22.08 1.62 15.64
N ILE A 166 -21.51 0.96 16.64
CA ILE A 166 -21.41 1.50 17.99
C ILE A 166 -19.97 1.42 18.52
N VAL A 167 -19.67 2.29 19.48
CA VAL A 167 -18.46 2.22 20.30
C VAL A 167 -18.85 2.13 21.77
N HIS A 168 -18.14 1.28 22.50
CA HIS A 168 -18.14 1.29 23.94
C HIS A 168 -16.93 2.06 24.44
N LEU A 169 -17.20 3.14 25.17
CA LEU A 169 -16.20 4.01 25.77
C LEU A 169 -16.32 3.93 27.29
N LEU A 170 -15.18 3.92 27.96
CA LEU A 170 -15.08 4.16 29.39
C LEU A 170 -14.79 5.65 29.54
N GLU A 171 -15.84 6.42 29.81
CA GLU A 171 -15.76 7.86 30.03
C GLU A 171 -15.15 8.13 31.40
N TRP A 172 -14.12 8.97 31.46
CA TRP A 172 -13.53 9.37 32.73
C TRP A 172 -14.49 10.26 33.52
N THR A 173 -14.82 9.85 34.74
CA THR A 173 -15.70 10.57 35.68
C THR A 173 -15.05 10.76 37.06
N GLY A 174 -13.78 10.39 37.19
CA GLY A 174 -13.01 10.48 38.43
C GLY A 174 -12.54 11.90 38.75
N SER A 175 -12.03 12.08 39.97
CA SER A 175 -11.45 13.33 40.45
C SER A 175 -10.11 13.68 39.79
N ILE A 176 -9.70 14.93 40.01
CA ILE A 176 -8.46 15.53 39.51
C ILE A 176 -7.55 15.80 40.72
N SER A 177 -6.27 15.46 40.61
CA SER A 177 -5.23 15.78 41.58
C SER A 177 -4.91 17.27 41.60
N SER A 178 -4.21 17.71 42.65
CA SER A 178 -3.81 19.12 42.82
C SER A 178 -2.94 19.69 41.70
N ASP A 179 -2.31 18.83 40.88
CA ASP A 179 -1.50 19.21 39.72
C ASP A 179 -2.29 19.26 38.39
N GLY A 180 -3.62 19.08 38.44
CA GLY A 180 -4.47 19.11 37.25
C GLY A 180 -4.43 17.82 36.43
N SER A 181 -4.07 16.69 37.04
CA SER A 181 -4.09 15.37 36.39
C SER A 181 -5.25 14.50 36.88
N PRO A 182 -5.76 13.57 36.06
CA PRO A 182 -6.75 12.60 36.54
C PRO A 182 -6.17 11.67 37.59
N ASP A 183 -6.92 11.43 38.67
CA ASP A 183 -6.47 10.55 39.77
C ASP A 183 -6.26 9.09 39.34
N PHE A 184 -6.89 8.66 38.24
CA PHE A 184 -6.69 7.30 37.70
C PHE A 184 -5.24 7.02 37.30
N TYR A 185 -4.41 8.04 37.07
CA TYR A 185 -2.98 7.84 36.81
C TYR A 185 -2.24 7.30 38.04
N ASN A 186 -2.79 7.45 39.24
CA ASN A 186 -2.23 6.87 40.46
C ASN A 186 -2.68 5.43 40.71
N SER A 187 -3.59 4.89 39.88
CA SER A 187 -4.09 3.53 40.05
C SER A 187 -3.00 2.48 39.78
N THR A 188 -2.85 1.54 40.70
CA THR A 188 -1.91 0.39 40.59
C THR A 188 -2.63 -0.94 40.32
N THR A 189 -3.96 -0.98 40.48
CA THR A 189 -4.82 -2.15 40.23
C THR A 189 -5.92 -1.83 39.23
N SER A 190 -6.36 -2.83 38.45
CA SER A 190 -7.45 -2.65 37.47
C SER A 190 -8.79 -2.29 38.14
N GLU A 191 -9.05 -2.84 39.33
CA GLU A 191 -10.27 -2.54 40.10
C GLU A 191 -10.35 -1.06 40.48
N ASN A 192 -9.27 -0.50 41.04
CA ASN A 192 -9.20 0.92 41.37
C ASN A 192 -9.32 1.76 40.09
N PHE A 193 -8.56 1.42 39.05
CA PHE A 193 -8.61 2.10 37.76
C PHE A 193 -10.05 2.20 37.22
N GLN A 194 -10.81 1.11 37.26
CA GLN A 194 -12.20 1.06 36.77
C GLN A 194 -13.15 1.99 37.54
N THR A 195 -12.93 2.26 38.83
CA THR A 195 -13.80 3.14 39.62
C THR A 195 -13.83 4.59 39.12
N HIS A 196 -12.81 5.00 38.37
CA HIS A 196 -12.71 6.34 37.79
C HIS A 196 -13.44 6.50 36.46
N PHE A 197 -14.05 5.42 35.93
CA PHE A 197 -14.69 5.43 34.63
C PHE A 197 -16.13 4.95 34.68
N THR A 198 -16.97 5.57 33.84
CA THR A 198 -18.33 5.14 33.57
C THR A 198 -18.43 4.60 32.15
N LYS A 199 -18.97 3.39 31.98
CA LYS A 199 -19.20 2.82 30.64
C LYS A 199 -20.32 3.57 29.92
N ARG A 200 -20.06 3.96 28.68
CA ARG A 200 -20.97 4.61 27.75
C ARG A 200 -20.98 3.87 26.42
N ILE A 201 -22.16 3.83 25.80
CA ILE A 201 -22.37 3.23 24.48
C ILE A 201 -22.88 4.33 23.57
N PHE A 202 -22.24 4.50 22.42
CA PHE A 202 -22.60 5.53 21.44
C PHE A 202 -22.73 4.91 20.07
N ASN A 203 -23.68 5.40 19.26
CA ASN A 203 -23.60 5.20 17.82
C ASN A 203 -22.43 6.02 17.29
N LEU A 204 -21.64 5.45 16.37
CA LEU A 204 -20.49 6.14 15.76
C LEU A 204 -20.91 7.41 14.99
N GLY A 205 -22.15 7.44 14.50
CA GLY A 205 -22.72 8.61 13.84
C GLY A 205 -22.92 9.80 14.77
N ASP A 206 -23.15 9.57 16.06
CA ASP A 206 -23.64 10.59 17.01
C ASP A 206 -22.52 11.33 17.75
N ILE A 207 -21.28 10.87 17.59
CA ILE A 207 -20.12 11.44 18.28
C ILE A 207 -19.03 11.85 17.29
N ASP A 208 -18.26 12.86 17.68
CA ASP A 208 -16.91 13.06 17.19
C ASP A 208 -15.96 12.39 18.17
N PHE A 209 -15.06 11.55 17.66
CA PHE A 209 -14.07 10.85 18.48
C PHE A 209 -12.71 10.91 17.79
N VAL A 210 -11.68 11.12 18.60
CA VAL A 210 -10.29 11.12 18.14
C VAL A 210 -9.39 10.41 19.15
N PHE A 211 -8.45 9.65 18.63
CA PHE A 211 -7.36 9.07 19.40
C PHE A 211 -6.37 10.17 19.82
N VAL A 212 -5.75 10.02 21.00
CA VAL A 212 -4.87 11.06 21.54
C VAL A 212 -3.56 10.50 22.11
N ASN A 213 -2.54 11.36 22.16
CA ASN A 213 -1.31 11.15 22.92
C ASN A 213 -1.22 12.20 24.02
N LYS A 214 -0.86 11.79 25.23
CA LYS A 214 -0.54 12.69 26.33
C LYS A 214 0.80 13.35 26.06
N VAL A 215 0.83 14.67 26.16
CA VAL A 215 2.02 15.49 25.89
C VAL A 215 2.46 16.31 27.10
N ARG A 216 1.64 16.43 28.13
CA ARG A 216 1.94 17.14 29.38
C ARG A 216 1.18 16.55 30.57
N GLY A 217 1.73 16.64 31.78
CA GLY A 217 1.14 16.21 33.06
C GLY A 217 1.51 14.80 33.50
N ASN A 218 0.99 14.36 34.66
CA ASN A 218 1.39 13.09 35.27
C ASN A 218 0.95 11.87 34.47
N THR A 219 1.78 10.83 34.46
CA THR A 219 1.50 9.55 33.81
C THR A 219 1.40 8.43 34.86
N PHE A 220 1.08 7.20 34.41
CA PHE A 220 1.04 6.04 35.30
C PHE A 220 2.38 5.82 36.01
N PRO A 221 2.42 5.12 37.16
CA PRO A 221 3.66 4.88 37.89
C PRO A 221 4.69 4.17 36.99
N ASN A 222 5.93 4.68 36.99
CA ASN A 222 7.03 4.21 36.14
C ASN A 222 6.83 4.41 34.63
N VAL A 223 5.82 5.17 34.21
CA VAL A 223 5.63 5.61 32.83
C VAL A 223 6.00 7.08 32.76
N THR A 224 6.70 7.49 31.70
CA THR A 224 6.99 8.90 31.40
C THR A 224 6.40 9.27 30.05
N ILE A 225 6.18 10.58 29.83
CA ILE A 225 5.78 11.08 28.51
C ILE A 225 6.93 10.79 27.53
N PRO A 226 6.68 9.99 26.46
CA PRO A 226 7.74 9.56 25.56
C PRO A 226 8.40 10.74 24.85
N ASP A 227 9.73 10.71 24.72
CA ASP A 227 10.47 11.71 23.93
C ASP A 227 10.05 11.71 22.46
N SER A 228 9.51 10.59 21.96
CA SER A 228 8.96 10.51 20.60
C SER A 228 7.76 11.44 20.36
N THR A 229 7.10 11.92 21.41
CA THR A 229 6.06 12.97 21.32
C THR A 229 6.65 14.38 21.19
N ARG A 230 7.97 14.52 21.13
CA ARG A 230 8.70 15.75 20.86
C ARG A 230 9.51 15.60 19.58
N SER A 231 9.55 16.65 18.78
CA SER A 231 10.42 16.69 17.60
C SER A 231 11.86 16.90 18.03
N ASN A 232 12.76 16.07 17.52
CA ASN A 232 14.20 16.21 17.74
C ASN A 232 14.79 17.48 17.10
N LYS A 233 14.05 18.16 16.20
CA LYS A 233 14.57 19.34 15.48
C LYS A 233 14.33 20.66 16.20
N ASP A 234 13.20 20.79 16.88
CA ASP A 234 12.75 22.07 17.45
C ASP A 234 12.04 21.90 18.81
N GLY A 235 12.04 20.69 19.37
CA GLY A 235 11.44 20.41 20.68
C GLY A 235 9.91 20.50 20.74
N GLY A 236 9.23 20.88 19.65
CA GLY A 236 7.78 21.04 19.66
C GLY A 236 7.05 19.70 19.80
N ILE A 237 5.83 19.74 20.32
CA ILE A 237 5.00 18.54 20.47
C ILE A 237 4.60 17.96 19.11
N GLN A 238 4.49 16.64 19.05
CA GLN A 238 4.05 15.89 17.88
C GLN A 238 3.33 14.60 18.30
N CYS A 239 2.69 13.96 17.31
CA CYS A 239 2.08 12.64 17.50
C CYS A 239 3.15 11.58 17.77
N ASN A 240 2.83 10.62 18.64
CA ASN A 240 3.69 9.45 18.85
C ASN A 240 3.68 8.56 17.58
N PRO A 241 4.83 8.18 17.00
CA PRO A 241 4.90 7.29 15.84
C PRO A 241 4.39 5.86 16.12
N ASN A 242 4.22 5.50 17.39
CA ASN A 242 3.69 4.20 17.80
C ASN A 242 2.16 4.18 17.91
N GLY A 243 1.49 5.28 17.56
CA GLY A 243 0.04 5.42 17.66
C GLY A 243 -0.42 5.99 19.00
N PRO A 244 -1.73 5.85 19.34
CA PRO A 244 -2.27 6.48 20.54
C PRO A 244 -1.76 5.86 21.82
N ASP A 245 -1.87 6.63 22.89
CA ASP A 245 -1.53 6.15 24.21
C ASP A 245 -2.44 5.00 24.63
N ARG A 246 -1.92 4.12 25.48
CA ARG A 246 -2.62 2.92 25.93
C ARG A 246 -2.57 2.79 27.44
N VAL A 247 -3.63 2.25 28.02
CA VAL A 247 -3.63 1.83 29.42
C VAL A 247 -2.59 0.70 29.59
N PRO A 248 -1.74 0.76 30.64
CA PRO A 248 -0.78 -0.29 30.95
C PRO A 248 -1.42 -1.68 31.00
N THR A 249 -0.73 -2.70 30.50
CA THR A 249 -1.29 -4.06 30.36
C THR A 249 -1.75 -4.66 31.70
N ASN A 250 -1.11 -4.29 32.81
CA ASN A 250 -1.48 -4.72 34.17
C ASN A 250 -2.76 -4.05 34.70
N LEU A 251 -3.18 -2.93 34.10
CA LEU A 251 -4.41 -2.21 34.42
C LEU A 251 -5.51 -2.46 33.37
N ALA A 252 -5.14 -3.05 32.23
CA ALA A 252 -6.02 -3.26 31.10
C ALA A 252 -7.29 -4.01 31.52
N ILE A 253 -8.42 -3.45 31.14
CA ILE A 253 -9.73 -3.96 31.51
C ILE A 253 -9.98 -5.21 30.66
N ALA A 254 -10.33 -6.31 31.31
CA ALA A 254 -10.75 -7.51 30.63
C ALA A 254 -11.97 -7.15 29.77
N VAL A 255 -11.81 -7.23 28.45
CA VAL A 255 -12.95 -7.08 27.54
C VAL A 255 -13.93 -8.18 27.92
N ASP A 256 -15.13 -7.81 28.35
CA ASP A 256 -16.19 -8.76 28.66
C ASP A 256 -16.61 -9.42 27.35
N ARG A 257 -15.86 -10.45 26.96
CA ARG A 257 -16.18 -11.32 25.85
C ARG A 257 -17.30 -12.22 26.33
N LYS A 258 -18.48 -11.66 26.63
CA LYS A 258 -19.71 -12.39 26.36
C LYS A 258 -19.65 -12.69 24.88
N ARG A 259 -19.17 -13.88 24.56
CA ARG A 259 -19.52 -14.59 23.35
C ARG A 259 -21.03 -14.71 23.39
N ASP A 260 -21.74 -13.67 23.00
CA ASP A 260 -22.82 -13.95 22.09
C ASP A 260 -22.12 -14.65 20.93
N CYS A 261 -22.40 -15.94 20.79
CA CYS A 261 -21.88 -16.78 19.72
C CYS A 261 -22.21 -16.24 18.31
N ASN A 262 -22.84 -15.06 18.24
CA ASN A 262 -23.21 -14.31 17.05
C ASN A 262 -22.40 -13.00 16.86
N ALA A 263 -21.61 -12.53 17.83
CA ALA A 263 -20.89 -11.24 17.77
C ALA A 263 -19.36 -11.39 17.60
N SER A 264 -18.89 -12.59 17.23
CA SER A 264 -17.70 -12.66 16.37
C SER A 264 -18.06 -12.05 15.01
N LEU A 265 -17.12 -11.81 14.10
CA LEU A 265 -17.49 -11.65 12.69
C LEU A 265 -18.05 -12.98 12.14
N SER A 266 -19.21 -13.38 12.62
CA SER A 266 -20.07 -14.42 12.11
C SER A 266 -21.41 -13.76 11.88
N THR A 267 -21.78 -13.70 10.61
CA THR A 267 -23.04 -13.20 10.06
C THR A 267 -23.08 -11.67 10.01
N SER A 268 -22.99 -10.95 8.89
CA SER A 268 -23.05 -11.29 7.46
C SER A 268 -21.66 -11.59 6.88
N THR A 269 -21.32 -12.89 6.89
CA THR A 269 -20.52 -13.55 5.86
C THR A 269 -19.26 -12.82 5.34
N LEU A 270 -18.22 -12.81 6.17
CA LEU A 270 -16.92 -13.33 5.73
C LEU A 270 -17.07 -14.85 5.50
N SER A 271 -18.00 -15.25 4.62
CA SER A 271 -18.15 -16.63 4.20
C SER A 271 -17.06 -16.91 3.19
N ILE A 272 -16.20 -17.86 3.52
CA ILE A 272 -15.61 -18.68 2.47
C ILE A 272 -16.80 -19.44 1.88
N SER A 273 -17.05 -19.33 0.57
CA SER A 273 -17.88 -20.32 -0.09
C SER A 273 -17.24 -21.68 0.20
N SER A 274 -17.94 -22.53 0.96
CA SER A 274 -17.49 -23.88 1.30
C SER A 274 -17.39 -24.81 0.08
N GLU A 275 -17.74 -24.31 -1.11
CA GLU A 275 -17.86 -25.07 -2.34
C GLU A 275 -16.59 -25.05 -3.19
N VAL A 276 -15.60 -24.21 -2.86
CA VAL A 276 -14.37 -24.10 -3.65
C VAL A 276 -13.21 -24.70 -2.89
N GLU A 277 -12.69 -25.83 -3.39
CA GLU A 277 -11.50 -26.44 -2.82
C GLU A 277 -10.28 -25.53 -3.04
N PRO A 278 -9.38 -25.41 -2.06
CA PRO A 278 -8.22 -24.54 -2.18
C PRO A 278 -7.29 -25.04 -3.30
N PHE A 279 -6.78 -24.12 -4.12
CA PHE A 279 -5.80 -24.45 -5.15
C PHE A 279 -4.46 -24.90 -4.53
N PHE A 280 -4.11 -24.35 -3.36
CA PHE A 280 -2.85 -24.60 -2.67
C PHE A 280 -3.03 -25.34 -1.35
N GLU A 281 -2.19 -26.36 -1.12
CA GLU A 281 -2.12 -27.08 0.14
C GLU A 281 -0.90 -26.64 0.99
N LYS A 282 -1.06 -26.65 2.32
CA LYS A 282 0.04 -26.35 3.25
C LYS A 282 1.11 -27.44 3.17
N VAL A 283 2.37 -27.04 3.14
CA VAL A 283 3.49 -27.98 3.16
C VAL A 283 3.86 -28.30 4.61
N ASN A 284 3.89 -29.60 4.95
CA ASN A 284 4.46 -30.05 6.22
C ASN A 284 5.96 -29.80 6.24
N LYS A 285 6.45 -29.16 7.31
CA LYS A 285 7.88 -28.87 7.49
C LYS A 285 8.67 -30.18 7.47
N SER A 286 9.64 -30.31 6.57
CA SER A 286 10.41 -31.54 6.41
C SER A 286 11.56 -31.65 7.42
N ASN A 287 11.89 -32.89 7.81
CA ASN A 287 13.02 -33.24 8.69
C ASN A 287 14.41 -32.96 8.07
N LEU A 288 14.48 -32.46 6.83
CA LEU A 288 15.72 -32.18 6.12
C LEU A 288 16.56 -31.09 6.81
N GLN A 289 15.90 -30.10 7.44
CA GLN A 289 16.56 -29.05 8.22
C GLN A 289 17.24 -29.58 9.49
N GLN A 290 16.72 -30.67 10.09
CA GLN A 290 17.36 -31.30 11.26
C GLN A 290 18.64 -32.06 10.87
N ARG A 291 18.75 -32.53 9.61
CA ARG A 291 19.97 -33.17 9.10
C ARG A 291 21.08 -32.16 8.80
N LEU A 292 20.74 -31.00 8.22
CA LEU A 292 21.73 -29.95 7.90
C LEU A 292 22.29 -29.27 9.16
N ARG A 293 21.47 -29.02 10.18
CA ARG A 293 21.88 -28.35 11.44
C ARG A 293 22.94 -29.08 12.28
N LYS A 294 23.29 -30.34 11.96
CA LYS A 294 24.24 -31.15 12.73
C LYS A 294 25.73 -30.90 12.41
N LYS A 295 26.08 -29.95 11.54
CA LYS A 295 27.48 -29.60 11.24
C LYS A 295 27.84 -28.17 11.71
N LEU A 296 28.98 -28.08 12.41
CA LEU A 296 29.58 -26.92 13.07
C LEU A 296 29.88 -25.72 12.14
N LYS A 297 29.99 -24.54 12.78
CA LYS A 297 30.41 -23.21 12.28
C LYS A 297 29.92 -22.86 10.87
N LEU A 298 28.84 -22.06 10.86
CA LEU A 298 28.16 -21.55 9.68
C LEU A 298 29.14 -20.74 8.81
N SER A 299 29.55 -21.30 7.68
CA SER A 299 30.09 -20.47 6.59
C SER A 299 28.92 -19.71 5.95
N PRO A 300 29.16 -18.52 5.35
CA PRO A 300 28.12 -17.79 4.62
C PRO A 300 27.41 -18.64 3.55
N MET A 301 28.16 -19.52 2.86
CA MET A 301 27.61 -20.46 1.89
C MET A 301 26.66 -21.48 2.53
N PHE A 302 26.93 -21.94 3.75
CA PHE A 302 26.04 -22.88 4.42
C PHE A 302 24.69 -22.25 4.78
N GLU A 303 24.67 -20.98 5.20
CA GLU A 303 23.42 -20.26 5.45
C GLU A 303 22.62 -20.05 4.17
N LEU A 304 23.30 -19.70 3.07
CA LEU A 304 22.71 -19.60 1.74
C LEU A 304 22.06 -20.91 1.29
N LEU A 305 22.77 -22.04 1.45
CA LEU A 305 22.24 -23.38 1.14
C LEU A 305 21.03 -23.73 2.01
N LEU A 306 21.06 -23.41 3.30
CA LEU A 306 19.94 -23.66 4.20
C LEU A 306 18.71 -22.81 3.82
N ALA A 307 18.92 -21.60 3.30
CA ALA A 307 17.86 -20.73 2.78
C ALA A 307 17.25 -21.29 1.49
N TRP A 308 18.10 -21.67 0.54
CA TRP A 308 17.71 -22.16 -0.79
C TRP A 308 16.95 -23.48 -0.73
N THR A 309 17.32 -24.35 0.20
CA THR A 309 16.69 -25.67 0.39
C THR A 309 15.40 -25.63 1.22
N ARG A 310 14.93 -24.44 1.67
CA ARG A 310 13.66 -24.34 2.39
C ARG A 310 12.50 -24.76 1.48
N PRO A 311 11.52 -25.52 1.99
CA PRO A 311 10.32 -25.79 1.22
C PRO A 311 9.47 -24.52 1.05
N LEU A 312 8.71 -24.48 -0.04
CA LEU A 312 7.63 -23.52 -0.24
C LEU A 312 6.64 -23.54 0.95
N PRO A 313 6.07 -22.40 1.36
CA PRO A 313 5.09 -22.37 2.44
C PRO A 313 3.78 -23.12 2.08
N ARG A 314 3.42 -23.10 0.79
CA ARG A 314 2.31 -23.87 0.21
C ARG A 314 2.71 -24.35 -1.18
N LYS A 315 2.08 -25.41 -1.67
CA LYS A 315 2.28 -25.93 -3.03
C LYS A 315 0.94 -26.17 -3.71
N SER A 316 0.90 -26.08 -5.04
CA SER A 316 -0.29 -26.44 -5.81
C SER A 316 -0.65 -27.89 -5.51
N ARG A 317 -1.93 -28.25 -5.51
CA ARG A 317 -2.33 -29.65 -5.36
C ARG A 317 -1.84 -30.49 -6.56
N VAL A 318 -1.88 -31.81 -6.42
CA VAL A 318 -1.38 -32.73 -7.45
C VAL A 318 -2.23 -32.66 -8.72
N ASP A 319 -3.53 -32.46 -8.56
CA ASP A 319 -4.59 -32.46 -9.57
C ASP A 319 -4.83 -31.07 -10.22
N THR A 320 -4.17 -30.02 -9.72
CA THR A 320 -4.36 -28.66 -10.26
C THR A 320 -3.58 -28.42 -11.55
N HIS A 321 -4.24 -27.77 -12.50
CA HIS A 321 -3.68 -27.39 -13.79
C HIS A 321 -3.30 -25.90 -13.82
N VAL A 322 -2.41 -25.55 -14.74
CA VAL A 322 -1.98 -24.18 -15.02
C VAL A 322 -1.99 -23.96 -16.53
N CYS A 323 -2.46 -22.80 -16.96
CA CYS A 323 -2.22 -22.27 -18.29
C CYS A 323 -0.81 -21.67 -18.31
N VAL A 324 0.12 -22.33 -18.99
CA VAL A 324 1.49 -21.85 -19.18
C VAL A 324 1.52 -21.06 -20.46
N VAL A 325 1.93 -19.81 -20.36
CA VAL A 325 2.08 -18.89 -21.48
C VAL A 325 3.55 -18.54 -21.62
N THR A 326 4.09 -18.70 -22.83
CA THR A 326 5.45 -18.31 -23.19
C THR A 326 5.38 -17.27 -24.30
N VAL A 327 6.08 -16.15 -24.11
CA VAL A 327 6.05 -15.02 -25.05
C VAL A 327 7.42 -14.82 -25.70
N SER A 328 7.45 -14.72 -27.02
CA SER A 328 8.61 -14.36 -27.84
C SER A 328 8.27 -13.20 -28.77
N LYS A 329 9.25 -12.73 -29.54
CA LYS A 329 8.99 -11.91 -30.72
C LYS A 329 8.30 -12.72 -31.81
N SER A 330 7.73 -12.04 -32.80
CA SER A 330 7.01 -12.69 -33.90
C SER A 330 7.91 -13.54 -34.81
N ASP A 331 9.21 -13.25 -34.85
CA ASP A 331 10.23 -14.04 -35.54
C ASP A 331 10.77 -15.23 -34.73
N GLY A 332 10.30 -15.38 -33.48
CA GLY A 332 10.74 -16.43 -32.55
C GLY A 332 11.92 -16.03 -31.66
N GLU A 333 12.53 -14.85 -31.85
CA GLU A 333 13.59 -14.37 -30.97
C GLU A 333 13.10 -14.05 -29.55
N HIS A 334 14.05 -13.98 -28.62
CA HIS A 334 13.78 -13.60 -27.23
C HIS A 334 13.48 -12.11 -27.11
N LEU A 335 12.59 -11.78 -26.17
CA LEU A 335 12.28 -10.39 -25.81
C LEU A 335 13.37 -9.82 -24.91
N THR A 336 13.80 -8.60 -25.21
CA THR A 336 14.71 -7.83 -24.38
C THR A 336 13.97 -7.03 -23.31
N PRO A 337 14.65 -6.57 -22.25
CA PRO A 337 14.05 -5.68 -21.25
C PRO A 337 13.51 -4.38 -21.86
N ALA A 338 14.14 -3.87 -22.92
CA ALA A 338 13.67 -2.69 -23.62
C ALA A 338 12.33 -2.95 -24.32
N ASP A 339 12.17 -4.13 -24.92
CA ASP A 339 10.95 -4.50 -25.64
C ASP A 339 9.73 -4.51 -24.70
N ILE A 340 9.89 -5.06 -23.50
CA ILE A 340 8.79 -5.22 -22.53
C ILE A 340 8.54 -3.99 -21.66
N ARG A 341 9.50 -3.07 -21.54
CA ARG A 341 9.32 -1.79 -20.81
C ARG A 341 8.81 -0.66 -21.71
N SER A 342 8.81 -0.85 -23.04
CA SER A 342 8.30 0.14 -23.97
C SER A 342 6.84 0.49 -23.68
N LEU A 343 6.54 1.78 -23.70
CA LEU A 343 5.18 2.32 -23.61
C LEU A 343 4.57 2.59 -24.99
N GLY A 344 5.35 2.57 -26.07
CA GLY A 344 4.88 2.90 -27.41
C GLY A 344 4.19 4.28 -27.49
N ASP A 345 3.13 4.36 -28.27
CA ASP A 345 2.23 5.51 -28.41
C ASP A 345 1.13 5.55 -27.32
N ALA A 346 1.20 4.66 -26.33
CA ALA A 346 0.20 4.51 -25.27
C ALA A 346 0.40 5.47 -24.08
N GLU A 347 1.52 6.21 -24.03
CA GLU A 347 1.89 7.04 -22.89
C GLU A 347 0.82 8.10 -22.56
N GLY A 348 0.36 8.11 -21.30
CA GLY A 348 -0.63 9.07 -20.81
C GLY A 348 -2.07 8.89 -21.32
N LEU A 349 -2.35 7.77 -22.01
CA LEU A 349 -3.70 7.41 -22.48
C LEU A 349 -4.39 6.42 -21.53
N PHE A 350 -5.71 6.54 -21.44
CA PHE A 350 -6.58 5.61 -20.74
C PHE A 350 -7.17 4.62 -21.73
N PHE A 351 -7.03 3.33 -21.45
CA PHE A 351 -7.44 2.31 -22.38
C PHE A 351 -8.80 1.74 -22.02
N PHE A 352 -9.71 1.75 -22.99
CA PHE A 352 -11.01 1.10 -22.90
C PHE A 352 -10.95 -0.22 -23.71
N PRO A 353 -11.37 -1.36 -23.14
CA PRO A 353 -11.47 -2.60 -23.90
C PRO A 353 -12.58 -2.48 -24.95
N SER A 354 -12.42 -3.16 -26.09
CA SER A 354 -13.54 -3.38 -27.01
C SER A 354 -14.55 -4.36 -26.42
N LEU A 355 -15.82 -4.23 -26.79
CA LEU A 355 -16.86 -5.19 -26.44
C LEU A 355 -17.00 -6.23 -27.55
N PRO A 356 -17.21 -7.52 -27.24
CA PRO A 356 -17.42 -8.55 -28.25
C PRO A 356 -18.69 -8.25 -29.06
N THR A 357 -18.58 -8.34 -30.38
CA THR A 357 -19.69 -8.15 -31.32
C THR A 357 -20.01 -9.49 -32.00
N GLY A 358 -21.00 -10.24 -31.48
CA GLY A 358 -21.42 -11.54 -32.02
C GLY A 358 -21.66 -12.60 -30.92
N ASP A 359 -21.70 -13.88 -31.32
CA ASP A 359 -21.94 -15.05 -30.44
C ASP A 359 -20.68 -15.49 -29.65
N GLU A 360 -19.50 -14.94 -29.95
CA GLU A 360 -18.29 -15.25 -29.19
C GLU A 360 -18.31 -14.55 -27.83
N SER A 361 -18.61 -15.31 -26.78
CA SER A 361 -18.64 -14.77 -25.42
C SER A 361 -17.26 -14.29 -24.92
N ARG A 362 -16.14 -14.79 -25.48
CA ARG A 362 -14.76 -14.45 -25.07
C ARG A 362 -13.73 -14.65 -26.20
N PRO A 363 -13.31 -13.58 -26.91
CA PRO A 363 -12.29 -13.70 -27.93
C PRO A 363 -10.89 -13.94 -27.31
N ASN A 364 -10.04 -14.67 -28.05
CA ASN A 364 -8.64 -14.94 -27.67
C ASN A 364 -7.74 -13.71 -27.72
N VAL A 365 -8.18 -12.69 -28.44
CA VAL A 365 -7.53 -11.38 -28.52
C VAL A 365 -8.54 -10.30 -28.18
N GLN A 366 -8.05 -9.24 -27.55
CA GLN A 366 -8.84 -8.14 -27.06
C GLN A 366 -8.23 -6.83 -27.57
N THR A 367 -9.03 -6.02 -28.25
CA THR A 367 -8.62 -4.68 -28.69
C THR A 367 -8.83 -3.70 -27.54
N PHE A 368 -7.91 -2.74 -27.40
CA PHE A 368 -7.95 -1.66 -26.43
C PHE A 368 -7.77 -0.31 -27.14
N PHE A 369 -8.66 0.63 -26.85
CA PHE A 369 -8.69 1.96 -27.46
C PHE A 369 -8.10 3.00 -26.49
N GLY A 370 -7.02 3.67 -26.91
CA GLY A 370 -6.32 4.67 -26.11
C GLY A 370 -7.02 6.04 -26.17
N ILE A 371 -7.62 6.45 -25.07
CA ILE A 371 -8.40 7.69 -24.94
C ILE A 371 -7.64 8.71 -24.10
N SER A 372 -7.64 9.97 -24.54
CA SER A 372 -6.98 11.05 -23.82
C SER A 372 -7.71 11.39 -22.51
N GLN A 373 -6.97 11.95 -21.54
CA GLN A 373 -7.55 12.45 -20.28
C GLN A 373 -8.69 13.47 -20.50
N SER A 374 -8.60 14.32 -21.52
CA SER A 374 -9.64 15.31 -21.83
C SER A 374 -10.92 14.68 -22.39
N ASP A 375 -10.79 13.57 -23.11
CA ASP A 375 -11.92 12.89 -23.75
C ASP A 375 -12.57 11.84 -22.83
N TYR A 376 -11.86 11.39 -21.79
CA TYR A 376 -12.28 10.28 -20.91
C TYR A 376 -13.72 10.42 -20.39
N SER A 377 -14.07 11.58 -19.82
CA SER A 377 -15.41 11.77 -19.21
C SER A 377 -16.52 11.78 -20.27
N HIS A 378 -16.24 12.32 -21.45
CA HIS A 378 -17.19 12.32 -22.56
C HIS A 378 -17.42 10.89 -23.05
N VAL A 379 -16.34 10.17 -23.38
CA VAL A 379 -16.41 8.79 -23.86
C VAL A 379 -17.12 7.88 -22.86
N LYS A 380 -16.76 7.95 -21.57
CA LYS A 380 -17.39 7.15 -20.51
C LYS A 380 -18.90 7.36 -20.43
N ASN A 381 -19.38 8.59 -20.61
CA ASN A 381 -20.81 8.88 -20.57
C ASN A 381 -21.52 8.45 -21.85
N SER A 382 -20.86 8.57 -23.01
CA SER A 382 -21.42 8.23 -24.32
C SER A 382 -21.59 6.73 -24.56
N ILE A 383 -20.77 5.90 -23.91
CA ILE A 383 -20.83 4.43 -24.07
C ILE A 383 -21.77 3.73 -23.09
N ASN A 384 -22.37 4.47 -22.14
CA ASN A 384 -23.24 3.88 -21.14
C ASN A 384 -24.64 3.62 -21.72
N GLY A 385 -25.15 2.39 -21.59
CA GLY A 385 -26.51 2.02 -22.01
C GLY A 385 -26.73 1.87 -23.52
N ILE A 386 -25.65 1.76 -24.31
CA ILE A 386 -25.72 1.52 -25.77
C ILE A 386 -25.22 0.12 -26.13
N SER A 387 -25.44 -0.31 -27.38
CA SER A 387 -25.02 -1.66 -27.81
C SER A 387 -23.50 -1.81 -27.93
N PRO A 388 -22.93 -3.03 -27.79
CA PRO A 388 -21.51 -3.29 -27.98
C PRO A 388 -20.91 -2.72 -29.28
N SER A 389 -21.67 -2.83 -30.39
CA SER A 389 -21.25 -2.32 -31.70
C SER A 389 -21.15 -0.79 -31.71
N GLU A 390 -22.14 -0.11 -31.14
CA GLU A 390 -22.15 1.36 -31.05
C GLU A 390 -21.07 1.86 -30.08
N ALA A 391 -20.87 1.18 -28.96
CA ALA A 391 -19.79 1.48 -28.01
C ALA A 391 -18.42 1.39 -28.68
N ASN A 392 -18.13 0.30 -29.39
CA ASN A 392 -16.88 0.16 -30.14
C ASN A 392 -16.69 1.28 -31.19
N LYS A 393 -17.78 1.71 -31.84
CA LYS A 393 -17.74 2.84 -32.78
C LYS A 393 -17.35 4.14 -32.08
N VAL A 394 -17.98 4.46 -30.94
CA VAL A 394 -17.62 5.64 -30.13
C VAL A 394 -16.16 5.59 -29.70
N LEU A 395 -15.71 4.44 -29.16
CA LEU A 395 -14.32 4.25 -28.74
C LEU A 395 -13.34 4.50 -29.90
N SER A 396 -13.61 3.92 -31.07
CA SER A 396 -12.77 4.09 -32.27
C SER A 396 -12.68 5.54 -32.75
N GLN A 397 -13.78 6.32 -32.64
CA GLN A 397 -13.82 7.72 -33.08
C GLN A 397 -12.98 8.65 -32.20
N HIS A 398 -12.88 8.33 -30.91
CA HIS A 398 -12.13 9.14 -29.94
C HIS A 398 -10.71 8.61 -29.67
N SER A 399 -10.39 7.40 -30.19
CA SER A 399 -9.10 6.75 -30.00
C SER A 399 -7.94 7.53 -30.60
N LYS A 400 -6.84 7.62 -29.86
CA LYS A 400 -5.55 8.14 -30.36
C LYS A 400 -4.66 7.02 -30.90
N CYS A 401 -4.76 5.83 -30.31
CA CYS A 401 -4.13 4.60 -30.75
C CYS A 401 -5.02 3.40 -30.42
N SER A 402 -4.71 2.22 -30.95
CA SER A 402 -5.36 0.97 -30.57
C SER A 402 -4.34 -0.14 -30.47
N HIS A 403 -4.54 -1.06 -29.53
CA HIS A 403 -3.67 -2.21 -29.32
C HIS A 403 -4.46 -3.50 -29.19
N VAL A 404 -3.94 -4.57 -29.77
CA VAL A 404 -4.48 -5.91 -29.63
C VAL A 404 -3.61 -6.72 -28.67
N LEU A 405 -4.20 -7.22 -27.59
CA LEU A 405 -3.52 -8.07 -26.61
C LEU A 405 -4.20 -9.44 -26.55
N CYS A 406 -3.44 -10.48 -26.24
CA CYS A 406 -4.00 -11.81 -26.00
C CYS A 406 -4.72 -11.86 -24.64
N ASN A 407 -5.94 -12.37 -24.65
CA ASN A 407 -6.76 -12.54 -23.46
C ASN A 407 -6.42 -13.85 -22.77
N ALA A 408 -5.47 -13.82 -21.83
CA ALA A 408 -5.06 -15.02 -21.11
C ALA A 408 -6.20 -15.70 -20.32
N THR A 409 -7.30 -14.97 -20.06
CA THR A 409 -8.48 -15.51 -19.39
C THR A 409 -9.33 -16.40 -20.32
N SER A 410 -9.32 -16.17 -21.64
CA SER A 410 -10.06 -17.01 -22.60
C SER A 410 -9.33 -18.30 -22.98
N LEU A 411 -8.03 -18.42 -22.66
CA LEU A 411 -7.21 -19.60 -22.97
C LEU A 411 -7.55 -20.82 -22.11
N HIS A 412 -8.34 -20.64 -21.04
CA HIS A 412 -8.74 -21.72 -20.14
C HIS A 412 -9.87 -22.55 -20.72
N GLN A 413 -9.73 -23.88 -20.66
CA GLN A 413 -10.75 -24.83 -21.13
C GLN A 413 -11.86 -25.10 -20.10
N SER A 414 -11.67 -24.68 -18.85
CA SER A 414 -12.61 -24.91 -17.74
C SER A 414 -12.90 -23.60 -16.99
N ASP A 415 -14.14 -23.45 -16.53
CA ASP A 415 -14.59 -22.27 -15.80
C ASP A 415 -14.23 -22.29 -14.31
N MET A 416 -13.84 -23.42 -13.72
CA MET A 416 -13.73 -23.52 -12.26
C MET A 416 -12.46 -22.89 -11.67
N TYR A 417 -11.29 -23.02 -12.32
CA TYR A 417 -10.03 -22.50 -11.79
C TYR A 417 -9.14 -21.97 -12.90
N ARG A 418 -8.88 -20.66 -12.87
CA ARG A 418 -8.03 -19.99 -13.86
C ARG A 418 -6.71 -19.62 -13.21
N TYR A 419 -5.70 -20.45 -13.41
CA TYR A 419 -4.33 -20.16 -13.00
C TYR A 419 -3.43 -20.04 -14.22
N THR A 420 -2.87 -18.85 -14.43
CA THR A 420 -1.97 -18.56 -15.55
C THR A 420 -0.61 -18.18 -15.02
N LYS A 421 0.45 -18.73 -15.62
CA LYS A 421 1.83 -18.26 -15.46
C LYS A 421 2.35 -17.77 -16.81
N VAL A 422 2.89 -16.56 -16.83
CA VAL A 422 3.47 -15.96 -18.02
C VAL A 422 4.98 -15.98 -17.91
N PHE A 423 5.63 -16.57 -18.90
CA PHE A 423 7.08 -16.65 -19.06
C PHE A 423 7.49 -15.94 -20.34
N LEU A 424 8.71 -15.44 -20.36
CA LEU A 424 9.35 -15.01 -21.59
C LEU A 424 10.10 -16.22 -22.16
N SER A 425 10.11 -16.36 -23.48
CA SER A 425 10.85 -17.41 -24.17
C SER A 425 12.34 -17.25 -23.90
N SER A 426 12.99 -18.34 -23.48
CA SER A 426 14.44 -18.45 -23.31
C SER A 426 14.87 -19.91 -23.19
N ASP A 427 16.17 -20.18 -23.33
CA ASP A 427 16.77 -21.52 -23.24
C ASP A 427 16.51 -22.26 -21.90
N VAL A 428 16.17 -21.53 -20.84
CA VAL A 428 15.95 -22.09 -19.49
C VAL A 428 14.51 -21.95 -19.01
N THR A 429 13.62 -21.41 -19.84
CA THR A 429 12.20 -21.30 -19.56
C THR A 429 11.43 -22.49 -20.15
N PRO A 430 10.23 -22.79 -19.65
CA PRO A 430 9.44 -23.86 -20.20
C PRO A 430 9.02 -23.52 -21.64
N THR A 431 9.46 -24.32 -22.60
CA THR A 431 9.06 -24.15 -24.00
C THR A 431 7.66 -24.72 -24.21
N ALA A 432 6.63 -23.87 -24.20
CA ALA A 432 5.27 -24.29 -24.52
C ALA A 432 5.16 -24.86 -25.96
N ALA A 433 5.96 -24.35 -26.90
CA ALA A 433 5.89 -24.64 -28.33
C ALA A 433 6.24 -26.09 -28.74
N VAL A 434 6.79 -26.92 -27.85
CA VAL A 434 7.23 -28.31 -28.19
C VAL A 434 6.31 -29.37 -27.56
N GLN A 435 5.31 -28.97 -26.79
CA GLN A 435 4.40 -29.93 -26.17
C GLN A 435 3.18 -30.25 -27.05
N PRO A 436 2.74 -31.53 -27.11
CA PRO A 436 1.49 -31.91 -27.75
C PRO A 436 0.32 -31.12 -27.17
N GLY A 437 -0.49 -30.47 -28.02
CA GLY A 437 -1.63 -29.65 -27.58
C GLY A 437 -1.30 -28.17 -27.31
N SER A 438 -0.07 -27.73 -27.61
CA SER A 438 0.26 -26.30 -27.60
C SER A 438 -0.44 -25.54 -28.74
N SER A 439 -0.76 -24.28 -28.47
CA SER A 439 -1.40 -23.37 -29.42
C SER A 439 -0.64 -22.05 -29.47
N THR A 440 -0.69 -21.40 -30.64
CA THR A 440 0.05 -20.17 -30.92
C THR A 440 -0.90 -19.05 -31.32
N ILE A 441 -0.64 -17.85 -30.82
CA ILE A 441 -1.34 -16.62 -31.17
C ILE A 441 -0.28 -15.59 -31.59
N ASP A 442 -0.42 -15.05 -32.79
CA ASP A 442 0.48 -14.02 -33.31
C ASP A 442 -0.14 -12.63 -33.11
N LEU A 443 0.65 -11.70 -32.57
CA LEU A 443 0.31 -10.29 -32.37
C LEU A 443 1.33 -9.41 -33.11
N PRO A 444 1.24 -9.33 -34.45
CA PRO A 444 2.28 -8.68 -35.27
C PRO A 444 2.40 -7.17 -35.01
N GLU A 445 1.32 -6.50 -34.60
CA GLU A 445 1.30 -5.05 -34.35
C GLU A 445 2.23 -4.62 -33.22
N ILE A 446 2.52 -5.53 -32.28
CA ILE A 446 3.43 -5.29 -31.16
C ILE A 446 4.65 -6.22 -31.18
N ASP A 447 4.88 -6.91 -32.30
CA ASP A 447 5.95 -7.90 -32.49
C ASP A 447 5.98 -8.93 -31.34
N ARG A 448 4.87 -9.63 -31.14
CA ARG A 448 4.76 -10.71 -30.15
C ARG A 448 4.22 -11.98 -30.78
N GLN A 449 4.75 -13.11 -30.33
CA GLN A 449 4.16 -14.43 -30.53
C GLN A 449 3.94 -15.07 -29.16
N ILE A 450 2.74 -15.60 -28.97
CA ILE A 450 2.28 -16.15 -27.70
C ILE A 450 1.99 -17.62 -27.89
N ASN A 451 2.77 -18.44 -27.21
CA ASN A 451 2.60 -19.88 -27.17
C ASN A 451 1.98 -20.26 -25.83
N TYR A 452 0.98 -21.12 -25.82
CA TYR A 452 0.36 -21.57 -24.58
C TYR A 452 0.01 -23.05 -24.57
N THR A 453 -0.05 -23.61 -23.37
CA THR A 453 -0.48 -24.98 -23.10
C THR A 453 -1.09 -25.07 -21.69
N VAL A 454 -1.92 -26.09 -21.47
CA VAL A 454 -2.48 -26.40 -20.14
C VAL A 454 -1.84 -27.67 -19.63
N ASP A 455 -1.21 -27.62 -18.46
CA ASP A 455 -0.47 -28.76 -17.89
C ASP A 455 -0.51 -28.72 -16.35
N CYS A 456 0.05 -29.73 -15.68
CA CYS A 456 0.12 -29.85 -14.22
C CYS A 456 0.92 -28.70 -13.60
N ALA A 457 0.32 -27.99 -12.65
CA ALA A 457 0.92 -26.81 -12.02
C ALA A 457 2.27 -27.09 -11.33
N ARG A 458 2.50 -28.32 -10.85
CA ARG A 458 3.75 -28.69 -10.16
C ARG A 458 4.95 -28.80 -11.09
N ARG A 459 4.77 -29.05 -12.39
CA ARG A 459 5.86 -29.18 -13.36
C ARG A 459 6.64 -27.89 -13.61
N TYR A 460 6.05 -26.76 -13.23
CA TYR A 460 6.58 -25.42 -13.46
C TYR A 460 6.94 -24.71 -12.14
N SER A 461 7.24 -25.48 -11.09
CA SER A 461 7.54 -24.93 -9.77
C SER A 461 8.98 -24.42 -9.66
N GLU A 462 9.84 -24.91 -10.56
CA GLU A 462 11.26 -24.65 -10.68
C GLU A 462 11.57 -23.34 -11.43
N HIS A 463 10.58 -22.81 -12.15
CA HIS A 463 10.74 -21.65 -13.02
C HIS A 463 10.11 -20.41 -12.39
N ILE A 464 10.76 -19.25 -12.58
CA ILE A 464 10.25 -17.95 -12.18
C ILE A 464 9.44 -17.36 -13.35
N PRO A 465 8.11 -17.17 -13.21
CA PRO A 465 7.34 -16.45 -14.22
C PRO A 465 7.57 -14.94 -14.09
N LEU A 466 7.29 -14.19 -15.15
CA LEU A 466 7.24 -12.72 -15.11
C LEU A 466 5.99 -12.23 -14.37
N SER A 467 4.89 -12.96 -14.53
CA SER A 467 3.63 -12.72 -13.84
C SER A 467 2.83 -14.00 -13.64
N ALA A 468 1.97 -13.99 -12.62
CA ALA A 468 1.04 -15.07 -12.35
C ALA A 468 -0.32 -14.54 -11.89
N ALA A 469 -1.38 -15.04 -12.52
CA ALA A 469 -2.76 -14.66 -12.27
C ALA A 469 -3.55 -15.87 -11.82
N ILE A 470 -4.39 -15.72 -10.80
CA ILE A 470 -5.20 -16.80 -10.24
C ILE A 470 -6.58 -16.29 -9.79
N VAL A 471 -7.64 -17.04 -10.11
CA VAL A 471 -8.95 -16.89 -9.47
C VAL A 471 -9.04 -17.91 -8.35
N ASP A 472 -8.83 -17.47 -7.10
CA ASP A 472 -8.92 -18.32 -5.90
C ASP A 472 -9.53 -17.51 -4.75
N PRO A 473 -10.73 -17.86 -4.26
CA PRO A 473 -11.38 -17.16 -3.16
C PRO A 473 -10.59 -17.25 -1.85
N THR A 474 -9.67 -18.20 -1.69
CA THR A 474 -8.90 -18.39 -0.45
C THR A 474 -7.71 -17.45 -0.30
N LEU A 475 -7.25 -16.81 -1.38
CA LEU A 475 -6.16 -15.80 -1.34
C LEU A 475 -6.65 -14.42 -0.89
N HIS A 476 -7.94 -14.14 -1.11
CA HIS A 476 -8.62 -12.94 -0.64
C HIS A 476 -10.03 -13.36 -0.21
N ASP A 477 -10.13 -14.00 0.95
CA ASP A 477 -11.36 -14.63 1.49
C ASP A 477 -12.40 -13.60 1.98
N VAL A 478 -12.00 -12.35 2.10
CA VAL A 478 -12.85 -11.28 2.59
C VAL A 478 -13.85 -10.84 1.52
N THR A 479 -15.13 -11.02 1.82
CA THR A 479 -16.22 -10.48 1.01
C THR A 479 -16.46 -9.01 1.38
N ILE A 480 -15.96 -8.11 0.54
CA ILE A 480 -16.33 -6.69 0.57
C ILE A 480 -17.71 -6.54 -0.09
N ASN A 481 -18.65 -5.91 0.61
CA ASN A 481 -19.96 -5.54 0.08
C ASN A 481 -20.10 -4.01 0.07
N ASN A 482 -21.20 -3.49 -0.46
CA ASN A 482 -21.43 -2.05 -0.52
C ASN A 482 -21.46 -1.40 0.87
N SER A 483 -21.97 -2.09 1.89
CA SER A 483 -21.98 -1.63 3.28
C SER A 483 -20.56 -1.40 3.83
N ILE A 484 -19.61 -2.28 3.50
CA ILE A 484 -18.19 -2.12 3.84
C ILE A 484 -17.57 -0.98 3.03
N ILE A 485 -17.82 -0.89 1.72
CA ILE A 485 -17.30 0.19 0.87
C ILE A 485 -17.71 1.56 1.42
N GLN A 486 -18.98 1.75 1.81
CA GLN A 486 -19.43 3.01 2.38
C GLN A 486 -18.66 3.39 3.65
N ARG A 487 -18.43 2.43 4.57
CA ARG A 487 -17.65 2.67 5.79
C ARG A 487 -16.19 2.98 5.52
N ILE A 488 -15.60 2.34 4.52
CA ILE A 488 -14.25 2.67 4.07
C ILE A 488 -14.20 4.12 3.57
N ILE A 489 -15.15 4.52 2.72
CA ILE A 489 -15.26 5.90 2.21
C ILE A 489 -15.43 6.89 3.37
N ILE A 490 -16.20 6.56 4.41
CA ILE A 490 -16.35 7.39 5.62
C ILE A 490 -15.02 7.49 6.39
N ALA A 491 -14.28 6.38 6.53
CA ALA A 491 -13.02 6.34 7.26
C ALA A 491 -11.93 7.22 6.62
N VAL A 492 -11.76 7.12 5.30
CA VAL A 492 -10.70 7.83 4.57
C VAL A 492 -11.14 9.21 4.03
N GLY A 493 -12.45 9.43 3.90
CA GLY A 493 -13.02 10.61 3.25
C GLY A 493 -12.70 10.71 1.76
N LYS A 494 -13.26 11.72 1.08
CA LYS A 494 -12.98 12.00 -0.35
C LYS A 494 -11.54 12.47 -0.62
N ASN A 495 -10.85 12.97 0.42
CA ASN A 495 -9.50 13.56 0.34
C ASN A 495 -8.39 12.64 0.90
N GLY A 496 -8.70 11.47 1.45
CA GLY A 496 -7.72 10.43 1.81
C GLY A 496 -7.16 9.69 0.59
N LEU A 497 -7.42 10.23 -0.60
CA LEU A 497 -7.04 9.76 -1.91
C LEU A 497 -5.86 10.62 -2.36
N PHE A 498 -4.66 10.04 -2.39
CA PHE A 498 -3.47 10.82 -2.72
C PHE A 498 -3.44 11.13 -4.20
N THR A 499 -3.49 12.41 -4.54
CA THR A 499 -3.35 12.87 -5.93
C THR A 499 -1.91 12.79 -6.46
N GLN A 500 -0.88 12.59 -5.61
CA GLN A 500 0.52 12.85 -5.95
C GLN A 500 1.53 11.71 -5.71
N ARG A 501 1.10 10.44 -5.66
CA ARG A 501 2.01 9.30 -5.99
C ARG A 501 1.75 8.72 -7.39
N SER A 502 0.78 9.30 -8.09
CA SER A 502 0.46 9.04 -9.49
C SER A 502 1.66 9.46 -10.36
N ARG A 503 2.61 8.54 -10.59
CA ARG A 503 3.57 8.69 -11.70
C ARG A 503 2.82 8.61 -13.04
N SER A 504 1.72 7.85 -13.07
CA SER A 504 0.80 7.73 -14.19
C SER A 504 -0.57 8.32 -13.86
N PRO A 505 -1.19 9.10 -14.75
CA PRO A 505 -2.56 9.58 -14.56
C PRO A 505 -3.52 8.43 -14.25
N HIS A 506 -4.53 8.70 -13.41
CA HIS A 506 -5.52 7.71 -12.98
C HIS A 506 -6.89 8.34 -12.75
N HIS A 507 -7.94 7.52 -12.82
CA HIS A 507 -9.28 7.85 -12.33
C HIS A 507 -9.71 6.86 -11.25
N GLY A 508 -10.65 7.29 -10.41
CA GLY A 508 -11.13 6.51 -9.27
C GLY A 508 -10.52 6.96 -7.95
N SER A 509 -10.73 6.15 -6.92
CA SER A 509 -10.22 6.40 -5.58
C SER A 509 -9.01 5.52 -5.29
N LEU A 510 -7.93 6.11 -4.77
CA LEU A 510 -6.69 5.46 -4.39
C LEU A 510 -6.25 5.86 -2.96
N SER A 511 -6.45 4.99 -1.98
CA SER A 511 -6.02 5.18 -0.59
C SER A 511 -4.81 4.32 -0.23
N TYR A 512 -3.86 4.88 0.50
CA TYR A 512 -2.67 4.17 0.99
C TYR A 512 -2.78 3.90 2.49
N ILE A 513 -2.44 2.69 2.89
CA ILE A 513 -2.50 2.24 4.28
C ILE A 513 -1.23 1.45 4.60
N GLY A 514 -0.54 1.83 5.68
CA GLY A 514 0.67 1.13 6.15
C GLY A 514 1.90 2.04 6.29
N LYS A 515 2.98 1.47 6.84
CA LYS A 515 4.24 2.17 7.13
C LYS A 515 5.19 2.08 5.95
N ARG A 516 5.70 3.22 5.47
CA ARG A 516 6.58 3.22 4.29
C ARG A 516 8.06 3.02 4.65
N ARG A 517 8.87 2.64 3.66
CA ARG A 517 10.33 2.69 3.76
C ARG A 517 10.81 4.14 3.94
N ILE A 518 11.88 4.33 4.72
CA ILE A 518 12.44 5.63 5.12
C ILE A 518 12.80 6.52 3.92
N ASN A 519 13.12 5.92 2.77
CA ASN A 519 13.55 6.62 1.56
C ASN A 519 12.48 6.67 0.45
N THR A 520 11.21 6.39 0.78
CA THR A 520 10.15 6.52 -0.22
C THR A 520 9.99 8.00 -0.62
N ILE A 521 9.96 8.28 -1.93
CA ILE A 521 9.65 9.62 -2.46
C ILE A 521 8.16 9.99 -2.35
N ALA A 522 7.36 9.10 -1.78
CA ALA A 522 5.92 9.26 -1.71
C ALA A 522 5.52 10.09 -0.48
N GLN A 523 4.64 11.08 -0.66
CA GLN A 523 4.06 11.87 0.45
C GLN A 523 3.36 10.94 1.44
N PRO A 524 3.67 10.96 2.77
CA PRO A 524 3.18 10.00 3.78
C PRO A 524 1.66 9.80 3.71
N ASN A 525 1.07 8.77 4.29
CA ASN A 525 -0.40 8.69 4.38
C ASN A 525 -0.94 9.52 5.58
N PRO A 526 -2.24 9.89 5.70
CA PRO A 526 -2.72 10.68 6.82
C PRO A 526 -2.74 9.92 8.14
N SER A 527 -2.65 8.59 8.08
CA SER A 527 -2.54 7.70 9.22
C SER A 527 -1.11 7.46 9.70
N GLU A 528 -0.09 7.90 8.97
CA GLU A 528 1.34 7.73 9.30
C GLU A 528 1.83 8.81 10.28
N GLY A 529 1.05 9.87 10.49
CA GLY A 529 1.42 11.00 11.33
C GLY A 529 2.49 11.91 10.72
N ASP A 530 3.28 12.54 11.58
CA ASP A 530 4.38 13.43 11.19
C ASP A 530 5.62 12.58 10.82
N THR A 531 6.12 12.70 9.60
CA THR A 531 7.35 12.00 9.18
C THR A 531 8.45 13.02 8.93
N SER A 532 9.71 12.63 9.11
CA SER A 532 10.92 13.47 9.22
C SER A 532 11.13 14.56 8.16
N SER A 533 10.36 14.56 7.08
CA SER A 533 10.42 15.49 5.95
C SER A 533 9.14 16.29 5.71
N TYR A 534 8.07 16.05 6.47
CA TYR A 534 6.70 16.41 6.09
C TYR A 534 5.84 16.78 7.32
N TRP A 535 5.95 18.04 7.73
CA TRP A 535 5.25 18.65 8.87
C TRP A 535 3.77 18.97 8.60
N TYR A 536 2.98 17.95 8.24
CA TYR A 536 1.56 18.14 7.94
C TYR A 536 0.67 17.85 9.15
N PHE A 537 -0.17 18.83 9.46
CA PHE A 537 -1.41 18.64 10.20
C PHE A 537 -2.46 18.14 9.20
N ARG A 538 -2.53 16.83 8.99
CA ARG A 538 -3.18 16.28 7.79
C ARG A 538 -4.71 16.31 7.85
N LYS A 539 -5.31 16.39 6.66
CA LYS A 539 -6.75 16.31 6.41
C LYS A 539 -7.36 14.98 6.88
N HIS A 540 -8.59 15.12 7.36
CA HIS A 540 -9.59 14.18 7.91
C HIS A 540 -9.39 12.67 7.64
N ILE A 541 -8.90 11.94 8.66
CA ILE A 541 -9.26 10.53 8.88
C ILE A 541 -10.37 10.50 9.91
N ASN A 542 -11.45 9.80 9.62
CA ASN A 542 -12.47 9.55 10.63
C ASN A 542 -12.00 8.41 11.55
N MET A 543 -11.51 8.79 12.73
CA MET A 543 -10.92 7.85 13.69
C MET A 543 -11.95 6.89 14.30
N CYS A 544 -13.26 7.20 14.25
CA CYS A 544 -14.32 6.26 14.61
C CYS A 544 -14.36 5.03 13.71
N TRP A 545 -14.00 5.18 12.42
CA TRP A 545 -14.14 4.15 11.40
C TRP A 545 -12.81 3.55 10.96
N TRP A 546 -11.71 4.21 11.30
CA TRP A 546 -10.37 3.74 11.02
C TRP A 546 -10.07 2.32 11.54
N PRO A 547 -10.50 1.90 12.76
CA PRO A 547 -10.23 0.55 13.23
C PRO A 547 -10.83 -0.56 12.34
N LEU A 548 -12.01 -0.32 11.73
CA LEU A 548 -12.60 -1.25 10.76
C LEU A 548 -11.72 -1.37 9.51
N LEU A 549 -11.37 -0.23 8.91
CA LEU A 549 -10.55 -0.19 7.71
C LEU A 549 -9.19 -0.88 7.92
N LEU A 550 -8.51 -0.54 9.02
CA LEU A 550 -7.23 -1.15 9.36
C LEU A 550 -7.36 -2.68 9.55
N LYS A 551 -8.43 -3.14 10.21
CA LYS A 551 -8.70 -4.57 10.39
C LYS A 551 -8.97 -5.28 9.06
N VAL A 552 -9.77 -4.69 8.17
CA VAL A 552 -10.05 -5.24 6.84
C VAL A 552 -8.74 -5.37 6.06
N ILE A 553 -7.98 -4.29 5.94
CA ILE A 553 -6.77 -4.23 5.13
C ILE A 553 -5.70 -5.16 5.67
N ASN A 554 -5.46 -5.19 6.98
CA ASN A 554 -4.52 -6.14 7.57
C ASN A 554 -4.93 -7.59 7.28
N LYS A 555 -6.23 -7.91 7.29
CA LYS A 555 -6.71 -9.24 6.91
C LYS A 555 -6.45 -9.52 5.42
N LEU A 556 -6.73 -8.57 4.53
CA LEU A 556 -6.49 -8.71 3.09
C LEU A 556 -5.01 -8.92 2.77
N THR A 557 -4.16 -8.01 3.25
CA THR A 557 -2.72 -8.03 3.01
C THR A 557 -2.09 -9.30 3.58
N PHE A 558 -2.50 -9.73 4.78
CA PHE A 558 -2.00 -10.98 5.36
C PHE A 558 -2.28 -12.19 4.47
N GLN A 559 -3.48 -12.29 3.89
CA GLN A 559 -3.84 -13.40 3.00
C GLN A 559 -3.13 -13.30 1.66
N LEU A 560 -3.09 -12.12 1.05
CA LEU A 560 -2.48 -11.88 -0.26
C LEU A 560 -0.96 -12.04 -0.26
N ASN A 561 -0.29 -11.74 0.86
CA ASN A 561 1.17 -11.82 0.99
C ASN A 561 1.74 -13.23 0.77
N ILE A 562 0.91 -14.27 0.82
CA ILE A 562 1.36 -15.63 0.54
C ILE A 562 1.71 -15.85 -0.93
N LEU A 563 0.97 -15.22 -1.86
CA LEU A 563 1.10 -15.47 -3.29
C LEU A 563 2.49 -15.12 -3.84
N PRO A 564 3.08 -13.93 -3.59
CA PRO A 564 4.42 -13.62 -4.06
C PRO A 564 5.48 -14.55 -3.46
N GLN A 565 5.30 -15.02 -2.21
CA GLN A 565 6.20 -16.00 -1.60
C GLN A 565 6.15 -17.37 -2.27
N MET A 566 5.07 -17.67 -3.00
CA MET A 566 4.90 -18.93 -3.72
C MET A 566 5.37 -18.83 -5.17
N VAL A 567 5.05 -17.72 -5.83
CA VAL A 567 5.37 -17.49 -7.25
C VAL A 567 6.84 -17.08 -7.42
N PHE A 568 7.32 -16.17 -6.57
CA PHE A 568 8.70 -15.67 -6.58
C PHE A 568 9.54 -16.26 -5.44
N PHE A 569 9.26 -17.51 -5.06
CA PHE A 569 9.83 -18.16 -3.87
C PHE A 569 11.35 -18.04 -3.82
N HIS A 570 12.03 -18.19 -4.96
CA HIS A 570 13.49 -18.14 -5.07
C HIS A 570 14.06 -16.81 -4.59
N ILE A 571 13.54 -15.69 -5.11
CA ILE A 571 13.93 -14.34 -4.70
C ILE A 571 13.54 -14.12 -3.23
N THR A 572 12.35 -14.59 -2.82
CA THR A 572 11.90 -14.44 -1.42
C THR A 572 12.69 -15.24 -0.39
N ALA A 573 13.36 -16.31 -0.82
CA ALA A 573 14.24 -17.08 0.04
C ALA A 573 15.62 -16.43 0.18
N LEU A 574 16.15 -15.84 -0.90
CA LEU A 574 17.50 -15.29 -0.96
C LEU A 574 17.64 -13.91 -0.31
N LEU A 575 16.80 -12.94 -0.68
CA LEU A 575 17.02 -11.55 -0.29
C LEU A 575 17.15 -11.33 1.22
N PRO A 576 16.35 -11.97 2.10
CA PRO A 576 16.51 -11.77 3.53
C PRO A 576 17.84 -12.27 4.11
N HIS A 577 18.54 -13.16 3.40
CA HIS A 577 19.83 -13.70 3.84
C HIS A 577 21.00 -12.87 3.30
N LEU A 578 20.87 -12.35 2.07
CA LEU A 578 21.85 -11.44 1.48
C LEU A 578 21.81 -10.05 2.12
N PHE A 579 20.61 -9.60 2.54
CA PHE A 579 20.36 -8.25 3.05
C PHE A 579 19.65 -8.27 4.42
N PRO A 580 20.26 -8.86 5.47
CA PRO A 580 19.59 -9.06 6.77
C PRO A 580 19.20 -7.76 7.47
N ASN A 581 19.90 -6.65 7.19
CA ASN A 581 19.59 -5.33 7.73
C ASN A 581 18.32 -4.72 7.10
N ASP A 582 18.08 -5.01 5.82
CA ASP A 582 16.90 -4.53 5.08
C ASP A 582 15.68 -5.41 5.30
N PHE A 583 15.90 -6.67 5.72
CA PHE A 583 14.86 -7.66 6.04
C PHE A 583 15.01 -8.20 7.47
N PRO A 584 14.86 -7.34 8.50
CA PRO A 584 15.02 -7.76 9.89
C PRO A 584 14.02 -8.86 10.26
N ASN A 585 14.46 -9.83 11.06
CA ASN A 585 13.73 -11.06 11.45
C ASN A 585 13.51 -12.09 10.33
N GLY A 586 14.15 -11.93 9.16
CA GLY A 586 13.96 -12.85 8.03
C GLY A 586 12.53 -12.84 7.49
N LEU A 587 11.76 -11.81 7.85
CA LEU A 587 10.40 -11.62 7.36
C LEU A 587 10.49 -11.38 5.86
N ARG A 588 9.81 -12.26 5.11
CA ARG A 588 9.57 -12.13 3.67
C ARG A 588 8.53 -11.04 3.41
N ASP A 589 8.65 -9.90 4.08
CA ASP A 589 7.74 -8.77 3.94
C ASP A 589 8.11 -8.01 2.67
N PHE A 590 7.89 -8.68 1.54
CA PHE A 590 7.93 -8.12 0.20
C PHE A 590 6.80 -7.10 -0.03
N CYS A 591 5.84 -7.02 0.91
CA CYS A 591 4.76 -6.05 0.88
C CYS A 591 4.92 -5.09 2.06
N LEU A 592 5.37 -3.87 1.76
CA LEU A 592 5.70 -2.84 2.76
C LEU A 592 4.51 -1.89 3.02
N PHE A 593 3.50 -1.92 2.16
CA PHE A 593 2.32 -1.06 2.27
C PHE A 593 1.16 -1.65 1.46
N ALA A 594 -0.06 -1.38 1.90
CA ALA A 594 -1.27 -1.76 1.19
C ALA A 594 -1.83 -0.55 0.42
N ILE A 595 -2.31 -0.82 -0.79
CA ILE A 595 -3.06 0.15 -1.60
C ILE A 595 -4.49 -0.35 -1.70
N LEU A 596 -5.45 0.49 -1.34
CA LEU A 596 -6.85 0.25 -1.60
C LEU A 596 -7.33 1.14 -2.75
N THR A 597 -7.91 0.51 -3.76
CA THR A 597 -8.48 1.17 -4.92
C THR A 597 -9.99 0.93 -5.00
N ILE A 598 -10.76 1.94 -5.41
CA ILE A 598 -12.20 1.84 -5.68
C ILE A 598 -12.48 2.51 -7.03
N ASN A 599 -13.12 1.78 -7.95
CA ASN A 599 -13.41 2.24 -9.32
C ASN A 599 -12.16 2.77 -10.05
N PHE A 600 -11.03 2.08 -9.87
CA PHE A 600 -9.72 2.55 -10.29
C PHE A 600 -9.36 2.12 -11.72
N VAL A 601 -8.74 3.05 -12.44
CA VAL A 601 -8.14 2.89 -13.77
C VAL A 601 -6.90 3.77 -13.82
N ASN A 602 -5.86 3.32 -14.52
CA ASN A 602 -4.64 4.09 -14.73
C ASN A 602 -4.17 4.02 -16.18
N CYS A 603 -3.33 4.97 -16.55
CA CYS A 603 -2.57 4.93 -17.79
C CYS A 603 -1.46 3.87 -17.73
N ILE A 604 -0.94 3.51 -18.90
CA ILE A 604 0.25 2.67 -19.02
C ILE A 604 1.44 3.27 -18.28
N HIS A 605 2.19 2.41 -17.57
CA HIS A 605 3.40 2.79 -16.84
C HIS A 605 4.27 1.59 -16.50
N VAL A 606 5.46 1.89 -16.00
CA VAL A 606 6.37 0.95 -15.34
C VAL A 606 6.62 1.48 -13.93
N ASP A 607 6.62 0.60 -12.94
CA ASP A 607 6.88 0.98 -11.55
C ASP A 607 8.39 0.95 -11.25
N ASP A 608 9.17 1.86 -11.83
CA ASP A 608 10.63 1.89 -11.63
C ASP A 608 11.04 2.06 -10.16
N GLY A 609 10.12 2.43 -9.28
CA GLY A 609 10.37 2.49 -7.83
C GLY A 609 10.44 1.11 -7.14
N ASP A 610 10.01 0.05 -7.83
CA ASP A 610 10.05 -1.32 -7.34
C ASP A 610 11.32 -2.07 -7.80
N ASP A 611 12.17 -1.44 -8.62
CA ASP A 611 13.51 -1.89 -8.94
C ASP A 611 14.42 -1.79 -7.70
N LEU A 612 15.12 -2.87 -7.36
CA LEU A 612 16.02 -2.91 -6.21
C LEU A 612 17.44 -2.39 -6.51
N GLY A 613 17.76 -2.18 -7.79
CA GLY A 613 19.00 -1.56 -8.24
C GLY A 613 20.16 -2.54 -8.46
N CYS A 614 21.15 -2.06 -9.22
CA CYS A 614 22.26 -2.87 -9.71
C CYS A 614 23.14 -3.52 -8.61
N GLU A 615 23.29 -2.87 -7.45
CA GLU A 615 24.07 -3.42 -6.34
C GLU A 615 23.41 -4.68 -5.76
N VAL A 616 22.08 -4.72 -5.73
CA VAL A 616 21.31 -5.89 -5.30
C VAL A 616 21.46 -6.99 -6.34
N ASP A 617 21.31 -6.65 -7.62
CA ASP A 617 21.42 -7.60 -8.74
C ASP A 617 22.76 -8.32 -8.75
N ILE A 618 23.88 -7.59 -8.61
CA ILE A 618 25.23 -8.17 -8.59
C ILE A 618 25.37 -9.23 -7.50
N GLN A 619 24.85 -8.96 -6.29
CA GLN A 619 24.94 -9.88 -5.17
C GLN A 619 24.04 -11.11 -5.36
N VAL A 620 22.83 -10.90 -5.88
CA VAL A 620 21.89 -11.99 -6.18
C VAL A 620 22.42 -12.89 -7.30
N ILE A 621 22.94 -12.31 -8.39
CA ILE A 621 23.58 -13.02 -9.50
C ILE A 621 24.73 -13.89 -9.00
N LYS A 622 25.64 -13.30 -8.19
CA LYS A 622 26.76 -14.05 -7.62
C LYS A 622 26.29 -15.24 -6.78
N ALA A 623 25.32 -15.03 -5.89
CA ALA A 623 24.78 -16.09 -5.05
C ALA A 623 24.11 -17.20 -5.87
N LEU A 624 23.36 -16.83 -6.91
CA LEU A 624 22.68 -17.78 -7.79
C LEU A 624 23.65 -18.58 -8.67
N ALA A 625 24.72 -17.95 -9.18
CA ALA A 625 25.78 -18.65 -9.91
C ALA A 625 26.49 -19.69 -9.03
N GLU A 626 26.80 -19.32 -7.78
CA GLU A 626 27.37 -20.25 -6.79
C GLU A 626 26.43 -21.43 -6.50
N LEU A 627 25.13 -21.18 -6.36
CA LEU A 627 24.12 -22.23 -6.15
C LEU A 627 23.95 -23.12 -7.40
N ALA A 628 23.97 -22.55 -8.61
CA ALA A 628 23.81 -23.30 -9.86
C ALA A 628 24.87 -24.39 -10.04
N GLU A 629 26.08 -24.14 -9.56
CA GLU A 629 27.23 -25.06 -9.66
C GLU A 629 27.49 -25.87 -8.37
N CYS A 630 26.71 -25.65 -7.30
CA CYS A 630 26.93 -26.29 -6.00
C CYS A 630 26.69 -27.82 -6.03
N THR A 631 27.68 -28.62 -5.64
CA THR A 631 27.58 -30.09 -5.66
C THR A 631 26.58 -30.67 -4.64
N ASP A 632 26.25 -29.92 -3.59
CA ASP A 632 25.35 -30.38 -2.52
C ASP A 632 23.86 -30.22 -2.87
N LEU A 633 23.55 -29.60 -4.01
CA LEU A 633 22.19 -29.40 -4.49
C LEU A 633 21.75 -30.48 -5.49
N THR A 634 20.48 -30.86 -5.40
CA THR A 634 19.82 -31.75 -6.37
C THR A 634 19.71 -31.08 -7.74
N THR A 635 19.51 -31.87 -8.80
CA THR A 635 19.30 -31.36 -10.17
C THR A 635 18.15 -30.34 -10.24
N GLU A 636 17.06 -30.60 -9.54
CA GLU A 636 15.91 -29.69 -9.46
C GLU A 636 16.28 -28.36 -8.78
N GLN A 637 17.04 -28.40 -7.69
CA GLN A 637 17.51 -27.20 -6.99
C GLN A 637 18.53 -26.40 -7.80
N LYS A 638 19.35 -27.05 -8.62
CA LYS A 638 20.25 -26.39 -9.57
C LYS A 638 19.48 -25.75 -10.71
N LEU A 639 18.48 -26.45 -11.26
CA LEU A 639 17.61 -25.89 -12.31
C LEU A 639 16.89 -24.63 -11.79
N LYS A 640 16.39 -24.66 -10.55
CA LYS A 640 15.85 -23.48 -9.86
C LYS A 640 16.85 -22.32 -9.85
N ALA A 641 18.11 -22.60 -9.52
CA ALA A 641 19.14 -21.55 -9.43
C ALA A 641 19.45 -20.98 -10.82
N LYS A 642 19.58 -21.84 -11.83
CA LYS A 642 19.82 -21.44 -13.24
C LYS A 642 18.66 -20.62 -13.82
N SER A 643 17.41 -21.04 -13.58
CA SER A 643 16.24 -20.29 -14.02
C SER A 643 16.17 -18.92 -13.34
N SER A 644 16.49 -18.84 -12.05
CA SER A 644 16.50 -17.58 -11.31
C SER A 644 17.65 -16.66 -11.74
N LEU A 645 18.83 -17.23 -11.99
CA LEU A 645 20.01 -16.51 -12.47
C LEU A 645 19.69 -15.81 -13.79
N HIS A 646 19.19 -16.58 -14.75
CA HIS A 646 18.78 -16.06 -16.05
C HIS A 646 17.72 -14.97 -15.93
N HIS A 647 16.74 -15.12 -15.02
CA HIS A 647 15.74 -14.08 -14.79
C HIS A 647 16.39 -12.77 -14.31
N VAL A 648 17.24 -12.83 -13.29
CA VAL A 648 17.86 -11.63 -12.70
C VAL A 648 18.87 -10.98 -13.66
N GLU A 649 19.64 -11.77 -14.42
CA GLU A 649 20.58 -11.26 -15.43
C GLU A 649 19.88 -10.46 -16.52
N ASN A 650 18.67 -10.86 -16.91
CA ASN A 650 17.92 -10.19 -17.96
C ASN A 650 17.04 -9.07 -17.42
N PHE A 651 16.34 -9.27 -16.30
CA PHE A 651 15.27 -8.37 -15.85
C PHE A 651 15.55 -7.64 -14.55
N GLY A 652 16.70 -7.93 -13.92
CA GLY A 652 17.05 -7.40 -12.61
C GLY A 652 16.20 -7.98 -11.47
N THR A 653 16.44 -7.47 -10.27
CA THR A 653 15.70 -7.84 -9.08
C THR A 653 14.65 -6.77 -8.79
N SER A 654 13.39 -7.18 -8.71
CA SER A 654 12.28 -6.28 -8.41
C SER A 654 11.45 -6.77 -7.23
N SER A 655 10.81 -5.84 -6.53
CA SER A 655 9.79 -6.14 -5.54
C SER A 655 8.52 -6.64 -6.26
N PRO A 656 7.95 -7.80 -5.87
CA PRO A 656 6.74 -8.31 -6.48
C PRO A 656 5.53 -7.51 -5.98
N THR A 657 4.75 -7.01 -6.93
CA THR A 657 3.48 -6.34 -6.69
C THR A 657 2.34 -7.35 -6.78
N THR A 658 1.47 -7.37 -5.77
CA THR A 658 0.32 -8.27 -5.71
C THR A 658 -0.97 -7.48 -5.63
N CYS A 659 -1.85 -7.69 -6.58
CA CYS A 659 -3.17 -7.07 -6.65
C CYS A 659 -4.25 -8.13 -6.37
N GLY A 660 -5.24 -7.79 -5.55
CA GLY A 660 -6.44 -8.60 -5.34
C GLY A 660 -7.68 -7.79 -5.71
N TYR A 661 -8.58 -8.39 -6.49
CA TYR A 661 -9.76 -7.72 -7.03
C TYR A 661 -11.05 -8.37 -6.54
N GLN A 662 -12.00 -7.51 -6.20
CA GLN A 662 -13.37 -7.91 -5.91
C GLN A 662 -14.33 -6.95 -6.60
N ILE A 663 -15.15 -7.50 -7.51
CA ILE A 663 -16.25 -6.77 -8.11
C ILE A 663 -17.38 -6.71 -7.09
N VAL A 664 -17.89 -5.50 -6.85
CA VAL A 664 -19.00 -5.23 -5.94
C VAL A 664 -20.07 -4.48 -6.72
N SER A 665 -21.21 -5.14 -6.96
CA SER A 665 -22.38 -4.57 -7.64
C SER A 665 -23.61 -4.66 -6.72
N ASN A 666 -24.53 -3.70 -6.84
CA ASN A 666 -25.87 -3.80 -6.26
C ASN A 666 -26.86 -4.49 -7.21
N ASP A 667 -26.60 -4.42 -8.53
CA ASP A 667 -27.39 -5.09 -9.55
C ASP A 667 -26.74 -6.40 -9.93
N GLU A 668 -27.52 -7.47 -9.87
CA GLU A 668 -27.09 -8.81 -10.30
C GLU A 668 -26.85 -8.88 -11.81
N ASP A 669 -27.45 -7.96 -12.58
CA ASP A 669 -27.43 -7.96 -14.05
C ASP A 669 -26.29 -7.13 -14.68
N ILE A 670 -25.51 -6.38 -13.89
CA ILE A 670 -24.42 -5.55 -14.45
C ILE A 670 -23.16 -6.40 -14.69
N GLN A 671 -22.79 -6.55 -15.97
CA GLN A 671 -21.55 -7.18 -16.36
C GLN A 671 -20.41 -6.15 -16.40
N VAL A 672 -19.53 -6.18 -15.41
CA VAL A 672 -18.32 -5.34 -15.42
C VAL A 672 -17.25 -5.98 -16.32
N VAL A 673 -16.88 -5.29 -17.39
CA VAL A 673 -15.78 -5.69 -18.28
C VAL A 673 -14.58 -4.79 -18.01
N GLN A 674 -13.56 -5.33 -17.33
CA GLN A 674 -12.33 -4.63 -17.01
C GLN A 674 -11.14 -5.59 -17.09
N PHE A 675 -9.98 -5.10 -17.53
CA PHE A 675 -8.79 -5.92 -17.72
C PHE A 675 -7.59 -5.35 -16.98
N PHE A 676 -6.73 -6.25 -16.50
CA PHE A 676 -5.35 -5.92 -16.20
C PHE A 676 -4.51 -6.25 -17.43
N CYS A 677 -3.75 -5.28 -17.94
CA CYS A 677 -3.02 -5.38 -19.19
C CYS A 677 -1.51 -5.31 -18.91
N SER A 678 -0.80 -6.38 -19.26
CA SER A 678 0.66 -6.48 -19.31
C SER A 678 1.12 -6.12 -20.72
N PHE A 679 0.97 -4.84 -21.08
CA PHE A 679 1.15 -4.34 -22.45
C PHE A 679 2.48 -4.77 -23.09
N GLY A 680 3.61 -4.57 -22.41
CA GLY A 680 4.92 -4.92 -22.96
C GLY A 680 5.10 -6.41 -23.28
N VAL A 681 4.26 -7.27 -22.67
CA VAL A 681 4.25 -8.73 -22.85
C VAL A 681 3.18 -9.17 -23.86
N GLY A 682 2.28 -8.28 -24.28
CA GLY A 682 1.18 -8.62 -25.20
C GLY A 682 0.03 -9.40 -24.55
N ILE A 683 -0.08 -9.39 -23.22
CA ILE A 683 -1.06 -10.18 -22.47
C ILE A 683 -2.02 -9.28 -21.70
N CYS A 684 -3.29 -9.67 -21.63
CA CYS A 684 -4.27 -9.11 -20.71
C CYS A 684 -5.04 -10.20 -19.97
N HIS A 685 -5.55 -9.87 -18.79
CA HIS A 685 -6.40 -10.71 -17.98
C HIS A 685 -7.70 -9.98 -17.72
N LEU A 686 -8.83 -10.58 -18.12
CA LEU A 686 -10.15 -10.12 -17.67
C LEU A 686 -10.18 -10.23 -16.14
N ILE A 687 -10.42 -9.11 -15.47
CA ILE A 687 -10.55 -9.03 -14.02
C ILE A 687 -11.88 -9.66 -13.64
N GLN A 688 -11.81 -10.72 -12.83
CA GLN A 688 -12.97 -11.43 -12.32
C GLN A 688 -13.12 -11.24 -10.81
N HIS A 689 -14.28 -11.57 -10.29
CA HIS A 689 -14.49 -11.63 -8.85
C HIS A 689 -13.49 -12.61 -8.20
N ARG A 690 -12.77 -12.18 -7.15
CA ARG A 690 -11.68 -12.92 -6.47
C ARG A 690 -10.44 -13.21 -7.33
N TRP A 691 -10.23 -12.42 -8.38
CA TRP A 691 -9.01 -12.48 -9.16
C TRP A 691 -7.83 -11.88 -8.38
N THR A 692 -6.72 -12.61 -8.33
CA THR A 692 -5.46 -12.17 -7.71
C THR A 692 -4.34 -12.27 -8.73
N HIS A 693 -3.47 -11.27 -8.77
CA HIS A 693 -2.35 -11.19 -9.71
C HIS A 693 -1.09 -10.79 -8.98
N THR A 694 0.02 -11.48 -9.24
CA THR A 694 1.33 -11.12 -8.73
C THR A 694 2.33 -11.01 -9.88
N PHE A 695 3.14 -9.96 -9.87
CA PHE A 695 4.05 -9.65 -10.96
C PHE A 695 5.18 -8.73 -10.52
N LEU A 696 6.24 -8.63 -11.33
CA LEU A 696 7.35 -7.71 -11.13
C LEU A 696 7.07 -6.40 -11.86
N ALA A 697 6.54 -5.41 -11.15
CA ALA A 697 5.97 -4.20 -11.74
C ALA A 697 7.02 -3.26 -12.37
N ALA A 698 8.29 -3.38 -11.99
CA ALA A 698 9.39 -2.66 -12.62
C ALA A 698 9.86 -3.30 -13.94
N SER A 699 9.49 -4.57 -14.19
CA SER A 699 10.03 -5.33 -15.33
C SER A 699 9.33 -5.05 -16.64
N TYR A 700 8.05 -4.65 -16.63
CA TYR A 700 7.29 -4.44 -17.87
C TYR A 700 6.20 -3.38 -17.74
N SER A 701 5.81 -2.81 -18.89
CA SER A 701 4.76 -1.81 -18.98
C SER A 701 3.37 -2.43 -18.81
N HIS A 702 2.57 -1.82 -17.94
CA HIS A 702 1.26 -2.36 -17.56
C HIS A 702 0.24 -1.27 -17.19
N TYR A 703 -1.03 -1.65 -17.16
CA TYR A 703 -2.14 -0.81 -16.70
C TYR A 703 -3.38 -1.63 -16.33
N THR A 704 -4.32 -0.99 -15.65
CA THR A 704 -5.69 -1.47 -15.44
C THR A 704 -6.59 -0.67 -16.36
N SER A 705 -7.35 -1.35 -17.24
CA SER A 705 -8.21 -0.71 -18.23
C SER A 705 -9.38 0.01 -17.56
N ALA A 706 -10.02 0.91 -18.31
CA ALA A 706 -11.30 1.47 -17.90
C ALA A 706 -12.35 0.35 -17.82
N PRO A 707 -13.21 0.34 -16.79
CA PRO A 707 -14.32 -0.59 -16.73
C PRO A 707 -15.43 -0.15 -17.70
N LEU A 708 -16.04 -1.11 -18.37
CA LEU A 708 -17.31 -0.97 -19.06
C LEU A 708 -18.41 -1.64 -18.24
N PHE A 709 -19.60 -1.04 -18.20
CA PHE A 709 -20.75 -1.46 -17.42
C PHE A 709 -21.93 -1.81 -18.31
#